data_AF-A0A0N4YUU7-F1
#
_entry.id   AF-A0A0N4YUU7-F1
#
_cell.length_a   1.000
_cell.length_b   1.000
_cell.length_c   1.000
_cell.angle_alpha   90.00
_cell.angle_beta   90.00
_cell.angle_gamma   90.00
#
_symmetry.space_group_name_H-M   'P 1'
#
loop_
_entity.id
_entity.type
_entity.pdbx_description
1 polymer ?
#
loop_
_entity_poly.entity_id
_entity_poly.type
_entity_poly.pdbx_seq_one_letter_code
_entity_poly.pdbx_strand_id
1 'polypeptide(L)'
;MVTLAKALAQFGYYTFDNLLTLTENLLNIVDNSPHSAQTARTVSHGMTMIHRVTQSMIGTGPSKISDMPIKSVDKNNIEDSVREKESRQLLVKTKLTVAEILQFVMDVRRDYRITMALSWFKQNFPCNEEGVLDHTANINEKMAHELYEAIYQSSGHELHLDGGDGQLLLAILMQMTMSDYPPLTSISLKVLFRHFTQYQELLEDLKQVQLLVSSDDVENYRQVDRDLFILKNLTEKSELWVHGDRHHSVDGKENENEKTTKMDFEEHALVTPKAFATDESLKAVVDIIDEHYPTSRKECLRLLNQLLISDDRNLAASALQELSDRTPLIAYPLIRQILVRLKKLCYKKDRPDCMNQQLLKNMRVYEVVLEFLSIPYDKKNDLEMPKLITLSHEFLRSFCKGNKENQSRLHKFISIEKDAKEGTLRVETVEEAATLVAIFRNNRELASNVSEDLIAHIVNLIEHKSRNAIFLELLQSLVCIHDKEIETSQDKVATEVRALYVDNASFEQLDQMMKQAPPYLDNTHPLKYHIELVRLLAMCTKGKNGSTELKCASEIPMDHIVRVVTSPSCLIEVKTAYFQFLLHCYIDTDAEMKDAYKPEYVDSLLQNMLTDAQKLHTELSTTPQPSSCTVLEQYICLTVTEILLKFFEKPYSQQAKVGRAMASFKYNAVLGHPLGS
;
A
#
# COMPACT_ATOMS: atom_id res chain seq x y z
N MET A 1 27.88 -18.61 26.61
CA MET A 1 28.92 -18.18 25.65
C MET A 1 28.31 -17.43 24.49
N VAL A 2 27.49 -18.02 23.62
CA VAL A 2 26.87 -17.31 22.47
C VAL A 2 26.04 -16.09 22.89
N THR A 3 25.18 -16.22 23.89
CA THR A 3 24.39 -15.09 24.43
C THR A 3 25.27 -13.99 25.03
N LEU A 4 26.41 -14.38 25.62
CA LEU A 4 27.36 -13.45 26.21
C LEU A 4 28.19 -12.75 25.11
N ALA A 5 28.67 -13.47 24.10
CA ALA A 5 29.34 -12.90 22.94
C ALA A 5 28.42 -11.95 22.14
N LYS A 6 27.14 -12.33 21.99
CA LYS A 6 26.09 -11.48 21.42
C LYS A 6 25.89 -10.20 22.24
N ALA A 7 25.72 -10.33 23.55
CA ALA A 7 25.58 -9.18 24.44
C ALA A 7 26.84 -8.29 24.42
N LEU A 8 28.04 -8.86 24.54
CA LEU A 8 29.30 -8.11 24.59
C LEU A 8 29.60 -7.40 23.26
N ALA A 9 29.26 -7.98 22.11
CA ALA A 9 29.36 -7.29 20.82
C ALA A 9 28.28 -6.19 20.69
N GLN A 10 27.05 -6.44 21.13
CA GLN A 10 25.95 -5.47 21.08
C GLN A 10 26.18 -4.26 22.00
N PHE A 11 26.87 -4.45 23.13
CA PHE A 11 27.27 -3.38 24.05
C PHE A 11 28.64 -2.75 23.69
N GLY A 12 29.27 -3.14 22.58
CA GLY A 12 30.53 -2.55 22.09
C GLY A 12 31.80 -2.95 22.86
N TYR A 13 31.75 -4.00 23.68
CA TYR A 13 32.92 -4.52 24.42
C TYR A 13 33.87 -5.36 23.56
N TYR A 14 33.43 -5.81 22.39
CA TYR A 14 34.27 -6.41 21.35
C TYR A 14 34.28 -5.52 20.11
N THR A 15 35.48 -5.18 19.62
CA THR A 15 35.62 -4.64 18.27
C THR A 15 35.30 -5.73 17.24
N PHE A 16 34.86 -5.33 16.05
CA PHE A 16 34.56 -6.25 14.96
C PHE A 16 35.76 -7.15 14.62
N ASP A 17 36.98 -6.58 14.64
CA ASP A 17 38.25 -7.28 14.45
C ASP A 17 38.45 -8.39 15.51
N ASN A 18 38.26 -8.08 16.79
CA ASN A 18 38.37 -9.07 17.86
C ASN A 18 37.34 -10.21 17.72
N LEU A 19 36.14 -9.90 17.20
CA LEU A 19 35.10 -10.91 16.94
C LEU A 19 35.48 -11.82 15.77
N LEU A 20 36.11 -11.28 14.73
CA LEU A 20 36.62 -12.04 13.62
C LEU A 20 37.77 -12.97 14.05
N THR A 21 38.75 -12.46 14.79
CA THR A 21 39.86 -13.26 15.34
C THR A 21 39.34 -14.36 16.27
N LEU A 22 38.33 -14.08 17.09
CA LEU A 22 37.67 -15.09 17.92
C LEU A 22 37.03 -16.19 17.04
N THR A 23 36.40 -15.80 15.94
CA THR A 23 35.74 -16.73 15.02
C THR A 23 36.73 -17.60 14.28
N GLU A 24 37.85 -17.04 13.80
CA GLU A 24 38.95 -17.79 13.19
C GLU A 24 39.55 -18.80 14.17
N ASN A 25 39.80 -18.38 15.42
CA ASN A 25 40.27 -19.28 16.47
C ASN A 25 39.28 -20.41 16.76
N LEU A 26 37.98 -20.11 16.80
CA LEU A 26 36.94 -21.12 17.00
C LEU A 26 36.82 -22.09 15.81
N LEU A 27 37.00 -21.60 14.58
CA LEU A 27 37.06 -22.44 13.38
C LEU A 27 38.27 -23.37 13.41
N ASN A 28 39.44 -22.84 13.78
CA ASN A 28 40.67 -23.65 13.94
C ASN A 28 40.56 -24.71 15.05
N ILE A 29 39.78 -24.44 16.10
CA ILE A 29 39.51 -25.41 17.19
C ILE A 29 38.51 -26.49 16.73
N VAL A 30 37.57 -26.15 15.85
CA VAL A 30 36.55 -27.08 15.34
C VAL A 30 37.06 -27.92 14.17
N ASP A 31 38.07 -27.44 13.46
CA ASP A 31 38.76 -28.22 12.42
C ASP A 31 39.44 -29.44 13.05
N ASN A 32 38.86 -30.62 12.78
CA ASN A 32 39.39 -31.90 13.23
C ASN A 32 40.18 -32.62 12.11
N SER A 33 40.51 -31.93 11.01
CA SER A 33 41.13 -32.56 9.84
C SER A 33 42.67 -32.45 9.86
N PRO A 34 43.40 -33.58 10.00
CA PRO A 34 44.82 -33.59 9.72
C PRO A 34 45.00 -33.61 8.19
N HIS A 35 45.56 -32.54 7.63
CA HIS A 35 46.04 -32.36 6.24
C HIS A 35 45.07 -31.79 5.18
N SER A 36 45.54 -30.73 4.51
CA SER A 36 44.87 -29.93 3.47
C SER A 36 44.32 -30.70 2.26
N ALA A 37 44.84 -31.88 1.95
CA ALA A 37 44.38 -32.70 0.82
C ALA A 37 43.01 -33.37 1.05
N GLN A 38 42.59 -33.55 2.31
CA GLN A 38 41.31 -34.16 2.67
C GLN A 38 40.18 -33.11 2.71
N THR A 39 40.53 -31.86 3.05
CA THR A 39 39.67 -30.67 3.03
C THR A 39 39.11 -30.42 1.62
N ALA A 40 39.98 -30.36 0.60
CA ALA A 40 39.56 -30.14 -0.79
C ALA A 40 38.64 -31.25 -1.35
N ARG A 41 38.86 -32.52 -0.96
CA ARG A 41 37.99 -33.65 -1.35
C ARG A 41 36.62 -33.58 -0.68
N THR A 42 36.58 -33.19 0.59
CA THR A 42 35.34 -33.04 1.37
C THR A 42 34.49 -31.91 0.81
N VAL A 43 35.11 -30.78 0.46
CA VAL A 43 34.45 -29.66 -0.22
C VAL A 43 33.92 -30.08 -1.60
N SER A 44 34.72 -30.77 -2.42
CA SER A 44 34.29 -31.25 -3.75
C SER A 44 33.12 -32.24 -3.67
N HIS A 45 33.17 -33.20 -2.74
CA HIS A 45 32.09 -34.16 -2.52
C HIS A 45 30.82 -33.47 -2.00
N GLY A 46 30.98 -32.53 -1.07
CA GLY A 46 29.91 -31.69 -0.56
C GLY A 46 29.22 -30.85 -1.63
N MET A 47 30.00 -30.16 -2.47
CA MET A 47 29.47 -29.33 -3.56
C MET A 47 28.68 -30.15 -4.58
N THR A 48 29.12 -31.39 -4.84
CA THR A 48 28.42 -32.34 -5.73
C THR A 48 27.07 -32.78 -5.14
N MET A 49 26.99 -32.98 -3.83
CA MET A 49 25.74 -33.31 -3.13
C MET A 49 24.77 -32.11 -3.13
N ILE A 50 25.25 -30.90 -2.88
CA ILE A 50 24.43 -29.67 -2.97
C ILE A 50 23.89 -29.51 -4.38
N HIS A 51 24.73 -29.65 -5.41
CA HIS A 51 24.34 -29.57 -6.81
C HIS A 51 23.23 -30.58 -7.16
N ARG A 52 23.31 -31.82 -6.63
CA ARG A 52 22.27 -32.85 -6.76
C ARG A 52 20.97 -32.49 -6.05
N VAL A 53 21.03 -31.88 -4.86
CA VAL A 53 19.83 -31.45 -4.12
C VAL A 53 19.15 -30.27 -4.80
N THR A 54 19.91 -29.28 -5.29
CA THR A 54 19.36 -28.18 -6.10
C THR A 54 18.76 -28.65 -7.42
N GLN A 55 19.29 -29.70 -8.04
CA GLN A 55 18.69 -30.31 -9.24
C GLN A 55 17.44 -31.16 -8.93
N SER A 56 17.37 -31.81 -7.78
CA SER A 56 16.22 -32.62 -7.36
C SER A 56 14.97 -31.78 -7.03
N MET A 57 15.15 -30.53 -6.62
CA MET A 57 14.03 -29.59 -6.47
C MET A 57 13.44 -29.11 -7.83
N ILE A 58 14.07 -29.44 -8.95
CA ILE A 58 13.69 -29.02 -10.31
C ILE A 58 13.26 -30.20 -11.21
N GLY A 59 13.44 -31.46 -10.79
CA GLY A 59 13.13 -32.63 -11.62
C GLY A 59 12.58 -33.82 -10.83
N THR A 60 11.37 -34.26 -11.17
CA THR A 60 10.70 -35.45 -10.62
C THR A 60 11.30 -36.74 -11.18
N GLY A 61 11.89 -37.58 -10.33
CA GLY A 61 12.27 -38.96 -10.70
C GLY A 61 12.78 -39.77 -9.49
N PRO A 62 12.31 -41.02 -9.26
CA PRO A 62 12.65 -41.79 -8.05
C PRO A 62 13.77 -42.80 -8.30
N SER A 63 14.66 -43.01 -7.32
CA SER A 63 15.57 -44.17 -7.34
C SER A 63 16.02 -44.67 -5.96
N LYS A 64 15.59 -45.92 -5.73
CA LYS A 64 16.00 -47.04 -4.86
C LYS A 64 17.27 -46.93 -3.99
N ILE A 65 17.11 -47.34 -2.73
CA ILE A 65 18.17 -47.63 -1.74
C ILE A 65 18.41 -49.16 -1.73
N SER A 66 19.68 -49.60 -1.73
CA SER A 66 20.10 -51.01 -1.64
C SER A 66 21.02 -51.26 -0.44
N ASP A 67 20.77 -52.38 0.24
CA ASP A 67 21.41 -52.92 1.46
C ASP A 67 22.93 -53.13 1.43
N MET A 68 23.56 -53.11 2.61
CA MET A 68 24.84 -53.79 2.98
C MET A 68 24.95 -53.90 4.54
N PRO A 69 25.81 -54.77 5.12
CA PRO A 69 25.39 -55.75 6.11
C PRO A 69 25.90 -55.49 7.54
N ILE A 70 25.17 -56.08 8.49
CA ILE A 70 25.44 -56.06 9.94
C ILE A 70 26.62 -56.98 10.28
N LYS A 71 27.61 -56.47 11.02
CA LYS A 71 28.61 -57.28 11.75
C LYS A 71 28.48 -57.09 13.26
N SER A 72 28.71 -58.21 13.93
CA SER A 72 28.48 -58.54 15.34
C SER A 72 29.29 -57.74 16.36
N VAL A 73 28.66 -57.48 17.51
CA VAL A 73 29.17 -56.76 18.68
C VAL A 73 29.99 -57.67 19.58
N ASP A 74 31.24 -57.29 19.88
CA ASP A 74 32.02 -57.87 20.98
C ASP A 74 31.89 -57.03 22.26
N LYS A 75 31.62 -57.74 23.37
CA LYS A 75 31.42 -57.21 24.71
C LYS A 75 32.77 -57.12 25.43
N ASN A 76 33.39 -55.94 25.41
CA ASN A 76 34.32 -55.42 26.42
C ASN A 76 34.63 -53.97 25.99
N ASN A 77 33.91 -52.97 26.53
CA ASN A 77 34.23 -51.53 26.54
C ASN A 77 33.00 -50.68 26.94
N ILE A 78 32.30 -51.02 28.02
CA ILE A 78 31.09 -50.26 28.40
C ILE A 78 31.47 -48.89 28.99
N GLU A 79 32.56 -48.79 29.77
CA GLU A 79 33.02 -47.51 30.34
C GLU A 79 33.69 -46.59 29.31
N ASP A 80 34.50 -47.13 28.40
CA ASP A 80 35.09 -46.38 27.29
C ASP A 80 34.02 -45.95 26.25
N SER A 81 33.00 -46.78 26.01
CA SER A 81 31.83 -46.43 25.18
C SER A 81 31.00 -45.28 25.76
N VAL A 82 30.83 -45.22 27.08
CA VAL A 82 30.09 -44.13 27.74
C VAL A 82 30.89 -42.83 27.69
N ARG A 83 32.20 -42.87 27.99
CA ARG A 83 33.09 -41.70 27.86
C ARG A 83 33.23 -41.20 26.43
N GLU A 84 33.28 -42.11 25.45
CA GLU A 84 33.26 -41.76 24.03
C GLU A 84 31.93 -41.11 23.61
N LYS A 85 30.79 -41.60 24.11
CA LYS A 85 29.48 -40.99 23.84
C LYS A 85 29.35 -39.60 24.46
N GLU A 86 29.80 -39.41 25.70
CA GLU A 86 29.82 -38.11 26.36
C GLU A 86 30.76 -37.12 25.64
N SER A 87 31.93 -37.58 25.19
CA SER A 87 32.87 -36.78 24.40
C SER A 87 32.30 -36.41 23.02
N ARG A 88 31.61 -37.33 22.34
CA ARG A 88 30.89 -37.04 21.07
C ARG A 88 29.75 -36.05 21.29
N GLN A 89 29.00 -36.19 22.38
CA GLN A 89 27.92 -35.26 22.73
C GLN A 89 28.45 -33.86 23.05
N LEU A 90 29.58 -33.76 23.76
CA LEU A 90 30.27 -32.50 24.02
C LEU A 90 30.76 -31.86 22.71
N LEU A 91 31.37 -32.66 21.81
CA LEU A 91 31.84 -32.19 20.50
C LEU A 91 30.68 -31.64 19.65
N VAL A 92 29.54 -32.32 19.59
CA VAL A 92 28.35 -31.85 18.86
C VAL A 92 27.80 -30.55 19.46
N LYS A 93 27.76 -30.43 20.80
CA LYS A 93 27.35 -29.19 21.48
C LYS A 93 28.32 -28.03 21.20
N THR A 94 29.62 -28.30 21.19
CA THR A 94 30.65 -27.29 20.85
C THR A 94 30.50 -26.86 19.38
N LYS A 95 30.34 -27.81 18.45
CA LYS A 95 30.08 -27.52 17.03
C LYS A 95 28.81 -26.67 16.87
N LEU A 96 27.72 -27.01 17.57
CA LEU A 96 26.48 -26.22 17.53
C LEU A 96 26.72 -24.78 18.01
N THR A 97 27.44 -24.62 19.10
CA THR A 97 27.82 -23.30 19.66
C THR A 97 28.63 -22.49 18.64
N VAL A 98 29.59 -23.12 17.95
CA VAL A 98 30.38 -22.45 16.91
C VAL A 98 29.50 -22.08 15.70
N ALA A 99 28.59 -22.95 15.28
CA ALA A 99 27.66 -22.64 14.18
C ALA A 99 26.75 -21.44 14.51
N GLU A 100 26.28 -21.32 15.75
CA GLU A 100 25.50 -20.16 16.21
C GLU A 100 26.33 -18.87 16.27
N ILE A 101 27.61 -18.97 16.63
CA ILE A 101 28.56 -17.84 16.60
C ILE A 101 28.81 -17.40 15.16
N LEU A 102 29.05 -18.35 14.24
CA LEU A 102 29.23 -18.06 12.82
C LEU A 102 28.01 -17.36 12.23
N GLN A 103 26.79 -17.80 12.59
CA GLN A 103 25.58 -17.11 12.15
C GLN A 103 25.55 -15.65 12.63
N PHE A 104 25.89 -15.40 13.89
CA PHE A 104 25.95 -14.04 14.43
C PHE A 104 27.02 -13.19 13.74
N VAL A 105 28.21 -13.75 13.49
CA VAL A 105 29.30 -13.06 12.80
C VAL A 105 28.91 -12.70 11.37
N MET A 106 28.14 -13.56 10.68
CA MET A 106 27.59 -13.26 9.36
C MET A 106 26.63 -12.06 9.40
N ASP A 107 25.81 -11.93 10.45
CA ASP A 107 24.94 -10.76 10.65
C ASP A 107 25.77 -9.49 10.89
N VAL A 108 26.75 -9.53 11.81
CA VAL A 108 27.62 -8.37 12.10
C VAL A 108 28.44 -7.95 10.88
N ARG A 109 28.95 -8.91 10.09
CA ARG A 109 29.65 -8.63 8.81
C ARG A 109 28.76 -7.90 7.82
N ARG A 110 27.49 -8.29 7.74
CA ARG A 110 26.51 -7.65 6.86
C ARG A 110 26.22 -6.22 7.32
N ASP A 111 26.02 -6.00 8.62
CA ASP A 111 25.81 -4.66 9.20
C ASP A 111 27.03 -3.74 8.98
N TYR A 112 28.25 -4.30 9.12
CA TYR A 112 29.49 -3.58 8.82
C TYR A 112 29.55 -3.15 7.34
N ARG A 113 29.20 -4.04 6.41
CA ARG A 113 29.13 -3.72 4.97
C ARG A 113 28.09 -2.65 4.66
N ILE A 114 26.92 -2.67 5.30
CA ILE A 114 25.92 -1.60 5.19
C ILE A 114 26.52 -0.28 5.70
N THR A 115 27.21 -0.29 6.83
CA THR A 115 27.88 0.90 7.40
C THR A 115 28.94 1.46 6.46
N MET A 116 29.72 0.60 5.79
CA MET A 116 30.69 1.01 4.76
C MET A 116 30.00 1.64 3.55
N ALA A 117 28.91 1.04 3.07
CA ALA A 117 28.12 1.59 1.98
C ALA A 117 27.58 3.00 2.33
N LEU A 118 27.00 3.15 3.53
CA LEU A 118 26.51 4.43 4.02
C LEU A 118 27.62 5.47 4.18
N SER A 119 28.78 5.06 4.68
CA SER A 119 29.96 5.94 4.81
C SER A 119 30.47 6.40 3.45
N TRP A 120 30.46 5.51 2.47
CA TRP A 120 30.79 5.84 1.08
C TRP A 120 29.80 6.88 0.51
N PHE A 121 28.50 6.70 0.72
CA PHE A 121 27.49 7.69 0.29
C PHE A 121 27.73 9.05 0.95
N LYS A 122 28.02 9.07 2.25
CA LYS A 122 28.30 10.30 3.01
C LYS A 122 29.53 11.05 2.48
N GLN A 123 30.56 10.34 2.04
CA GLN A 123 31.78 10.94 1.50
C GLN A 123 31.61 11.47 0.07
N ASN A 124 30.89 10.72 -0.77
CA ASN A 124 30.71 11.07 -2.19
C ASN A 124 29.60 12.10 -2.44
N PHE A 125 28.65 12.23 -1.51
CA PHE A 125 27.54 13.17 -1.59
C PHE A 125 27.48 14.06 -0.34
N PRO A 126 28.44 14.99 -0.15
CA PRO A 126 28.41 15.93 0.96
C PRO A 126 27.25 16.91 0.85
N CYS A 127 26.75 17.35 2.01
CA CYS A 127 25.77 18.43 2.11
C CYS A 127 26.44 19.73 2.56
N ASN A 128 25.93 20.86 2.05
CA ASN A 128 26.32 22.19 2.48
C ASN A 128 25.84 22.52 3.92
N GLU A 129 26.17 23.72 4.41
CA GLU A 129 25.76 24.19 5.76
C GLU A 129 24.24 24.26 5.96
N GLU A 130 23.45 24.31 4.87
CA GLU A 130 21.99 24.31 4.87
C GLU A 130 21.39 22.89 4.82
N GLY A 131 22.24 21.86 4.74
CA GLY A 131 21.84 20.46 4.67
C GLY A 131 21.30 20.05 3.30
N VAL A 132 21.69 20.74 2.23
CA VAL A 132 21.37 20.43 0.83
C VAL A 132 22.59 19.81 0.15
N LEU A 133 22.38 18.82 -0.73
CA LEU A 133 23.49 18.23 -1.50
C LEU A 133 24.22 19.28 -2.35
N ASP A 134 25.55 19.24 -2.31
CA ASP A 134 26.41 20.09 -3.14
C ASP A 134 26.26 19.78 -4.64
N HIS A 135 25.97 18.52 -4.97
CA HIS A 135 25.82 18.04 -6.34
C HIS A 135 24.65 17.06 -6.43
N THR A 136 23.92 17.08 -7.54
CA THR A 136 22.85 16.11 -7.79
C THR A 136 23.41 14.69 -7.80
N ALA A 137 22.85 13.80 -6.98
CA ALA A 137 23.29 12.42 -6.90
C ALA A 137 22.90 11.64 -8.17
N ASN A 138 23.79 11.61 -9.16
CA ASN A 138 23.62 10.81 -10.37
C ASN A 138 24.56 9.60 -10.32
N ILE A 139 24.05 8.50 -9.77
CA ILE A 139 24.82 7.25 -9.61
C ILE A 139 25.00 6.61 -10.99
N ASN A 140 26.25 6.47 -11.43
CA ASN A 140 26.61 5.80 -12.68
C ASN A 140 27.29 4.44 -12.41
N GLU A 141 27.51 3.66 -13.46
CA GLU A 141 28.13 2.32 -13.37
C GLU A 141 29.53 2.38 -12.73
N LYS A 142 30.30 3.45 -12.97
CA LYS A 142 31.62 3.64 -12.37
C LYS A 142 31.53 3.82 -10.86
N MET A 143 30.61 4.65 -10.37
CA MET A 143 30.37 4.86 -8.95
C MET A 143 29.83 3.59 -8.28
N ALA A 144 29.00 2.80 -8.97
CA ALA A 144 28.58 1.49 -8.48
C ALA A 144 29.75 0.52 -8.31
N HIS A 145 30.70 0.54 -9.26
CA HIS A 145 31.96 -0.21 -9.12
C HIS A 145 32.81 0.31 -7.97
N GLU A 146 33.00 1.63 -7.84
CA GLU A 146 33.74 2.24 -6.72
C GLU A 146 33.11 1.90 -5.36
N LEU A 147 31.78 1.85 -5.25
CA LEU A 147 31.07 1.39 -4.05
C LEU A 147 31.30 -0.11 -3.78
N TYR A 148 31.28 -0.94 -4.82
CA TYR A 148 31.58 -2.37 -4.68
C TYR A 148 33.01 -2.58 -4.15
N GLU A 149 33.98 -1.90 -4.73
CA GLU A 149 35.38 -1.89 -4.27
C GLU A 149 35.46 -1.36 -2.83
N ALA A 150 34.71 -0.31 -2.51
CA ALA A 150 34.68 0.26 -1.17
C ALA A 150 34.22 -0.76 -0.11
N ILE A 151 33.17 -1.54 -0.42
CA ILE A 151 32.55 -2.51 0.49
C ILE A 151 33.34 -3.83 0.58
N TYR A 152 33.92 -4.29 -0.53
CA TYR A 152 34.53 -5.62 -0.63
C TYR A 152 36.06 -5.61 -0.68
N GLN A 153 36.70 -4.53 -1.11
CA GLN A 153 38.16 -4.46 -1.26
C GLN A 153 38.87 -3.57 -0.23
N SER A 154 38.23 -2.50 0.28
CA SER A 154 38.88 -1.59 1.26
C SER A 154 39.14 -2.20 2.62
N SER A 155 38.27 -3.11 3.04
CA SER A 155 38.40 -3.94 4.24
C SER A 155 39.01 -5.25 3.80
N GLY A 156 40.35 -5.33 3.83
CA GLY A 156 41.16 -6.41 3.26
C GLY A 156 40.81 -7.83 3.72
N HIS A 157 41.78 -8.74 3.73
CA HIS A 157 41.61 -10.14 4.15
C HIS A 157 40.80 -10.37 5.46
N GLU A 158 40.65 -9.35 6.30
CA GLU A 158 39.86 -9.26 7.55
C GLU A 158 38.33 -9.47 7.41
N LEU A 159 37.72 -9.36 6.23
CA LEU A 159 36.30 -9.77 6.11
C LEU A 159 36.15 -11.22 5.64
N HIS A 160 37.20 -11.93 5.24
CA HIS A 160 37.09 -13.28 4.72
C HIS A 160 37.32 -14.32 5.83
N LEU A 161 36.23 -14.85 6.40
CA LEU A 161 36.26 -15.94 7.40
C LEU A 161 36.93 -17.24 6.92
N ASP A 162 37.30 -17.32 5.64
CA ASP A 162 37.73 -18.54 4.95
C ASP A 162 39.27 -18.63 4.79
N GLY A 163 40.01 -17.65 5.36
CA GLY A 163 41.48 -17.59 5.33
C GLY A 163 42.07 -17.36 3.92
N GLY A 164 43.40 -17.41 3.80
CA GLY A 164 44.13 -17.16 2.54
C GLY A 164 43.85 -18.16 1.40
N ASP A 165 43.35 -19.37 1.72
CA ASP A 165 43.05 -20.43 0.76
C ASP A 165 41.54 -20.59 0.45
N GLY A 166 40.65 -19.89 1.16
CA GLY A 166 39.22 -19.80 0.82
C GLY A 166 38.39 -21.08 0.96
N GLN A 167 38.80 -22.04 1.79
CA GLN A 167 38.15 -23.36 1.87
C GLN A 167 37.91 -23.90 3.30
N LEU A 168 38.42 -23.23 4.35
CA LEU A 168 38.37 -23.71 5.73
C LEU A 168 36.95 -23.66 6.31
N LEU A 169 36.30 -22.50 6.25
CA LEU A 169 34.92 -22.32 6.70
C LEU A 169 33.99 -23.23 5.89
N LEU A 170 34.18 -23.29 4.58
CA LEU A 170 33.40 -24.14 3.71
C LEU A 170 33.53 -25.63 4.09
N ALA A 171 34.75 -26.11 4.32
CA ALA A 171 34.98 -27.50 4.70
C ALA A 171 34.39 -27.84 6.08
N ILE A 172 34.55 -26.95 7.06
CA ILE A 172 34.00 -27.12 8.41
C ILE A 172 32.46 -27.17 8.35
N LEU A 173 31.83 -26.25 7.63
CA LEU A 173 30.38 -26.24 7.46
C LEU A 173 29.89 -27.50 6.75
N MET A 174 30.55 -27.93 5.67
CA MET A 174 30.22 -29.19 4.99
C MET A 174 30.32 -30.38 5.95
N GLN A 175 31.36 -30.46 6.77
CA GLN A 175 31.51 -31.53 7.77
C GLN A 175 30.41 -31.49 8.84
N MET A 176 29.99 -30.31 9.29
CA MET A 176 28.91 -30.15 10.26
C MET A 176 27.55 -30.53 9.67
N THR A 177 27.31 -30.30 8.38
CA THR A 177 26.07 -30.72 7.71
C THR A 177 25.94 -32.24 7.57
N MET A 178 27.07 -32.96 7.58
CA MET A 178 27.10 -34.43 7.54
C MET A 178 26.89 -35.08 8.92
N SER A 179 26.54 -34.30 9.95
CA SER A 179 26.28 -34.82 11.29
C SER A 179 24.86 -35.41 11.42
N ASP A 180 24.71 -36.44 12.25
CA ASP A 180 23.41 -37.05 12.56
C ASP A 180 22.57 -36.23 13.56
N TYR A 181 22.98 -34.99 13.87
CA TYR A 181 22.29 -34.12 14.83
C TYR A 181 21.52 -32.99 14.11
N PRO A 182 20.17 -33.08 14.00
CA PRO A 182 19.39 -32.19 13.14
C PRO A 182 19.55 -30.68 13.41
N PRO A 183 19.60 -30.20 14.68
CA PRO A 183 19.79 -28.76 14.95
C PRO A 183 21.13 -28.23 14.43
N LEU A 184 22.21 -29.00 14.56
CA LEU A 184 23.52 -28.60 14.04
C LEU A 184 23.53 -28.58 12.51
N THR A 185 22.96 -29.60 11.89
CA THR A 185 22.85 -29.67 10.42
C THR A 185 22.02 -28.52 9.88
N SER A 186 20.90 -28.17 10.52
CA SER A 186 20.05 -27.04 10.12
C SER A 186 20.77 -25.70 10.18
N ILE A 187 21.43 -25.38 11.30
CA ILE A 187 22.15 -24.12 11.46
C ILE A 187 23.36 -24.07 10.52
N SER A 188 24.10 -25.18 10.37
CA SER A 188 25.26 -25.25 9.47
C SER A 188 24.86 -25.07 8.01
N LEU A 189 23.75 -25.68 7.56
CA LEU A 189 23.19 -25.45 6.22
C LEU A 189 22.77 -23.99 6.05
N LYS A 190 22.13 -23.40 7.06
CA LYS A 190 21.75 -21.98 7.01
C LYS A 190 22.98 -21.10 6.85
N VAL A 191 24.00 -21.25 7.68
CA VAL A 191 25.26 -20.47 7.58
C VAL A 191 25.93 -20.69 6.23
N LEU A 192 25.95 -21.93 5.73
CA LEU A 192 26.49 -22.28 4.42
C LEU A 192 25.76 -21.58 3.27
N PHE A 193 24.43 -21.60 3.24
CA PHE A 193 23.67 -20.88 2.22
C PHE A 193 23.92 -19.38 2.29
N ARG A 194 23.89 -18.81 3.50
CA ARG A 194 24.21 -17.39 3.73
C ARG A 194 25.62 -17.02 3.27
N HIS A 195 26.57 -17.95 3.36
CA HIS A 195 27.93 -17.74 2.85
C HIS A 195 27.95 -17.53 1.32
N PHE A 196 27.07 -18.19 0.57
CA PHE A 196 26.97 -18.00 -0.88
C PHE A 196 26.02 -16.86 -1.28
N THR A 197 25.04 -16.49 -0.44
CA THR A 197 24.06 -15.43 -0.72
C THR A 197 24.42 -14.06 -0.15
N GLN A 198 25.65 -13.86 0.35
CA GLN A 198 26.09 -12.63 1.03
C GLN A 198 25.79 -11.34 0.24
N TYR A 199 26.06 -11.33 -1.08
CA TYR A 199 25.82 -10.17 -1.93
C TYR A 199 24.32 -9.91 -2.12
N GLN A 200 23.54 -10.96 -2.32
CA GLN A 200 22.08 -10.85 -2.47
C GLN A 200 21.43 -10.34 -1.18
N GLU A 201 21.85 -10.87 -0.02
CA GLU A 201 21.36 -10.39 1.29
C GLU A 201 21.68 -8.92 1.52
N LEU A 202 22.92 -8.49 1.26
CA LEU A 202 23.31 -7.08 1.37
C LEU A 202 22.46 -6.20 0.44
N LEU A 203 22.23 -6.64 -0.80
CA LEU A 203 21.46 -5.88 -1.78
C LEU A 203 19.98 -5.77 -1.38
N GLU A 204 19.37 -6.82 -0.83
CA GLU A 204 18.02 -6.78 -0.28
C GLU A 204 17.90 -5.85 0.94
N ASP A 205 18.91 -5.80 1.81
CA ASP A 205 18.93 -4.87 2.94
C ASP A 205 19.13 -3.42 2.45
N LEU A 206 20.05 -3.18 1.51
CA LEU A 206 20.27 -1.85 0.93
C LEU A 206 19.04 -1.30 0.19
N LYS A 207 18.24 -2.16 -0.45
CA LYS A 207 16.94 -1.77 -1.03
C LYS A 207 15.94 -1.24 0.01
N GLN A 208 16.07 -1.67 1.26
CA GLN A 208 15.19 -1.23 2.36
C GLN A 208 15.68 0.06 3.03
N VAL A 209 16.94 0.43 2.80
CA VAL A 209 17.52 1.66 3.35
C VAL A 209 17.01 2.88 2.58
N GLN A 210 16.45 3.83 3.31
CA GLN A 210 16.10 5.15 2.78
C GLN A 210 17.11 6.18 3.31
N LEU A 211 17.84 6.82 2.40
CA LEU A 211 18.73 7.92 2.75
C LEU A 211 17.93 9.22 2.84
N LEU A 212 18.07 9.94 3.95
CA LEU A 212 17.51 11.29 4.13
C LEU A 212 18.59 12.30 3.71
N VAL A 213 18.27 13.11 2.72
CA VAL A 213 19.26 13.87 1.96
C VAL A 213 19.17 15.37 2.25
N SER A 214 17.98 15.88 2.55
CA SER A 214 17.77 17.28 2.92
C SER A 214 17.54 17.46 4.42
N SER A 215 17.86 18.66 4.93
CA SER A 215 17.50 19.09 6.29
C SER A 215 15.99 19.00 6.53
N ASP A 216 15.18 19.32 5.52
CA ASP A 216 13.71 19.15 5.54
C ASP A 216 13.32 17.68 5.74
N ASP A 217 13.97 16.72 5.06
CA ASP A 217 13.66 15.29 5.21
C ASP A 217 14.01 14.77 6.61
N VAL A 218 15.11 15.26 7.19
CA VAL A 218 15.52 14.94 8.57
C VAL A 218 14.51 15.50 9.56
N GLU A 219 14.04 16.72 9.36
CA GLU A 219 13.02 17.31 10.23
C GLU A 219 11.67 16.59 10.07
N ASN A 220 11.28 16.23 8.84
CA ASN A 220 10.10 15.39 8.59
C ASN A 220 10.20 14.05 9.31
N TYR A 221 11.36 13.39 9.28
CA TYR A 221 11.60 12.15 10.04
C TYR A 221 11.42 12.35 11.55
N ARG A 222 12.05 13.39 12.13
CA ARG A 222 11.94 13.70 13.56
C ARG A 222 10.50 14.01 13.97
N GLN A 223 9.79 14.78 13.13
CA GLN A 223 8.38 15.09 13.36
C GLN A 223 7.51 13.83 13.30
N VAL A 224 7.71 12.96 12.30
CA VAL A 224 6.97 11.69 12.18
C VAL A 224 7.27 10.77 13.36
N ASP A 225 8.52 10.66 13.81
CA ASP A 225 8.91 9.86 14.97
C ASP A 225 8.20 10.33 16.25
N ARG A 226 8.17 11.65 16.48
CA ARG A 226 7.44 12.27 17.61
C ARG A 226 5.93 12.03 17.50
N ASP A 227 5.36 12.27 16.32
CA ASP A 227 3.93 12.08 16.07
C ASP A 227 3.51 10.63 16.27
N LEU A 228 4.33 9.69 15.80
CA LEU A 228 4.11 8.27 15.95
C LEU A 228 4.19 7.84 17.42
N PHE A 229 5.16 8.39 18.18
CA PHE A 229 5.25 8.17 19.61
C PHE A 229 3.98 8.63 20.34
N ILE A 230 3.48 9.84 20.05
CA ILE A 230 2.27 10.39 20.67
C ILE A 230 1.05 9.56 20.26
N LEU A 231 0.85 9.34 18.95
CA LEU A 231 -0.31 8.62 18.43
C LEU A 231 -0.38 7.21 19.01
N LYS A 232 0.74 6.47 19.04
CA LYS A 232 0.79 5.13 19.59
C LYS A 232 0.39 5.08 21.06
N ASN A 233 0.97 5.97 21.89
CA ASN A 233 0.63 6.04 23.32
C ASN A 233 -0.84 6.42 23.55
N LEU A 234 -1.39 7.36 22.77
CA LEU A 234 -2.79 7.76 22.89
C LEU A 234 -3.75 6.66 22.42
N THR A 235 -3.38 5.89 21.39
CA THR A 235 -4.12 4.70 20.94
C THR A 235 -4.14 3.61 22.01
N GLU A 236 -2.97 3.29 22.58
CA GLU A 236 -2.84 2.28 23.65
C GLU A 236 -3.61 2.68 24.92
N LYS A 237 -3.70 3.99 25.22
CA LYS A 237 -4.43 4.55 26.37
C LYS A 237 -5.80 5.11 25.99
N SER A 238 -6.41 4.61 24.91
CA SER A 238 -7.69 5.10 24.40
C SER A 238 -8.84 5.05 25.40
N GLU A 239 -8.83 4.08 26.31
CA GLU A 239 -9.80 3.97 27.40
C GLU A 239 -9.89 5.23 28.27
N LEU A 240 -8.78 5.96 28.45
CA LEU A 240 -8.73 7.15 29.33
C LEU A 240 -9.49 8.35 28.77
N TRP A 241 -9.57 8.48 27.44
CA TRP A 241 -10.11 9.67 26.79
C TRP A 241 -11.32 9.41 25.89
N VAL A 242 -11.53 8.18 25.41
CA VAL A 242 -12.72 7.78 24.65
C VAL A 242 -13.88 7.41 25.57
N HIS A 243 -13.58 6.77 26.70
CA HIS A 243 -14.57 6.36 27.70
C HIS A 243 -14.47 7.16 29.00
N GLY A 244 -13.55 8.13 29.05
CA GLY A 244 -13.39 9.05 30.18
C GLY A 244 -14.67 9.84 30.42
N ASP A 245 -15.02 9.99 31.71
CA ASP A 245 -16.20 10.73 32.11
C ASP A 245 -16.03 12.21 31.74
N ARG A 246 -16.84 12.72 30.80
CA ARG A 246 -16.82 14.15 30.40
C ARG A 246 -17.23 15.08 31.55
N HIS A 247 -17.66 14.50 32.67
CA HIS A 247 -18.03 15.16 33.91
C HIS A 247 -16.87 15.39 34.89
N HIS A 248 -15.60 15.34 34.46
CA HIS A 248 -14.53 16.03 35.18
C HIS A 248 -14.64 17.57 35.05
N SER A 249 -15.84 18.11 35.25
CA SER A 249 -16.01 19.50 35.63
C SER A 249 -15.52 19.58 37.07
N VAL A 250 -14.27 20.03 37.25
CA VAL A 250 -13.80 20.45 38.57
C VAL A 250 -14.78 21.52 39.03
N ASP A 251 -15.54 21.20 40.08
CA ASP A 251 -16.53 22.07 40.70
C ASP A 251 -15.83 23.40 41.10
N GLY A 252 -15.93 24.38 40.20
CA GLY A 252 -15.14 25.60 40.21
C GLY A 252 -15.98 26.75 40.72
N LYS A 253 -15.72 27.15 41.96
CA LYS A 253 -16.09 28.49 42.44
C LYS A 253 -15.52 29.52 41.47
N GLU A 254 -16.39 30.45 41.08
CA GLU A 254 -16.19 31.58 40.18
C GLU A 254 -14.80 32.23 40.36
N ASN A 255 -13.98 32.16 39.32
CA ASN A 255 -12.90 33.11 39.05
C ASN A 255 -12.99 33.52 37.57
N GLU A 256 -12.74 34.79 37.31
CA GLU A 256 -13.06 35.49 36.07
C GLU A 256 -12.54 34.83 34.78
N ASN A 257 -13.38 34.90 33.74
CA ASN A 257 -13.21 34.34 32.39
C ASN A 257 -12.01 34.93 31.62
N GLU A 258 -10.78 34.51 31.91
CA GLU A 258 -9.71 34.59 30.90
C GLU A 258 -9.92 33.47 29.88
N LYS A 259 -9.89 33.77 28.57
CA LYS A 259 -9.91 32.77 27.48
C LYS A 259 -8.50 32.50 26.98
N THR A 260 -8.20 31.30 26.48
CA THR A 260 -6.88 31.05 25.88
C THR A 260 -6.76 31.86 24.60
N THR A 261 -5.75 32.70 24.53
CA THR A 261 -5.48 33.58 23.39
C THR A 261 -4.29 33.07 22.59
N LYS A 262 -4.15 33.58 21.37
CA LYS A 262 -2.96 33.30 20.54
C LYS A 262 -1.66 33.73 21.22
N MET A 263 -1.69 34.80 22.03
CA MET A 263 -0.52 35.28 22.78
C MET A 263 -0.03 34.24 23.81
N ASP A 264 -0.93 33.48 24.43
CA ASP A 264 -0.55 32.41 25.37
C ASP A 264 0.24 31.29 24.66
N PHE A 265 -0.11 30.96 23.41
CA PHE A 265 0.65 29.99 22.61
C PHE A 265 1.98 30.57 22.14
N GLU A 266 2.09 31.87 21.89
CA GLU A 266 3.35 32.54 21.54
C GLU A 266 4.31 32.55 22.74
N GLU A 267 3.82 32.82 23.96
CA GLU A 267 4.60 32.73 25.20
C GLU A 267 5.18 31.33 25.41
N HIS A 268 4.38 30.30 25.12
CA HIS A 268 4.80 28.90 25.18
C HIS A 268 5.39 28.38 23.86
N ALA A 269 5.79 29.23 22.90
CA ALA A 269 6.41 28.86 21.63
C ALA A 269 5.65 27.81 20.77
N LEU A 270 4.35 27.66 20.98
CA LEU A 270 3.49 26.68 20.30
C LEU A 270 2.97 27.17 18.92
N VAL A 271 3.18 28.44 18.56
CA VAL A 271 2.87 28.97 17.22
C VAL A 271 3.99 28.62 16.23
N THR A 272 4.28 27.32 16.09
CA THR A 272 5.27 26.79 15.15
C THR A 272 4.66 25.66 14.34
N PRO A 273 5.10 25.42 13.10
CA PRO A 273 4.62 24.28 12.30
C PRO A 273 4.96 22.92 12.93
N LYS A 274 6.00 22.88 13.80
CA LYS A 274 6.33 21.73 14.64
C LYS A 274 5.25 21.44 15.68
N ALA A 275 4.65 22.47 16.24
CA ALA A 275 3.64 22.35 17.29
C ALA A 275 2.20 22.31 16.74
N PHE A 276 1.81 23.12 15.76
CA PHE A 276 0.49 23.11 15.11
C PHE A 276 0.60 23.41 13.61
N ALA A 277 -0.01 22.55 12.77
CA ALA A 277 0.11 22.67 11.32
C ALA A 277 -0.89 23.65 10.68
N THR A 278 -2.02 23.93 11.35
CA THR A 278 -3.07 24.83 10.88
C THR A 278 -3.65 25.63 12.05
N ASP A 279 -4.15 26.83 11.77
CA ASP A 279 -4.85 27.67 12.75
C ASP A 279 -6.12 26.97 13.29
N GLU A 280 -6.75 26.10 12.49
CA GLU A 280 -7.85 25.26 12.96
C GLU A 280 -7.44 24.22 14.01
N SER A 281 -6.26 23.60 13.87
CA SER A 281 -5.75 22.68 14.88
C SER A 281 -5.44 23.40 16.19
N LEU A 282 -4.86 24.60 16.10
CA LEU A 282 -4.61 25.46 17.25
C LEU A 282 -5.94 25.84 17.95
N LYS A 283 -6.93 26.26 17.16
CA LYS A 283 -8.26 26.60 17.67
C LYS A 283 -8.94 25.42 18.36
N ALA A 284 -8.85 24.21 17.81
CA ALA A 284 -9.43 23.02 18.44
C ALA A 284 -8.82 22.73 19.82
N VAL A 285 -7.52 22.96 20.00
CA VAL A 285 -6.87 22.84 21.32
C VAL A 285 -7.32 23.95 22.27
N VAL A 286 -7.41 25.19 21.79
CA VAL A 286 -7.93 26.34 22.56
C VAL A 286 -9.32 26.04 23.10
N ASP A 287 -10.23 25.61 22.22
CA ASP A 287 -11.63 25.37 22.54
C ASP A 287 -11.76 24.29 23.63
N ILE A 288 -10.99 23.20 23.56
CA ILE A 288 -10.99 22.15 24.60
C ILE A 288 -10.40 22.64 25.93
N ILE A 289 -9.29 23.38 25.90
CA ILE A 289 -8.67 23.91 27.13
C ILE A 289 -9.63 24.87 27.84
N ASP A 290 -10.29 25.75 27.08
CA ASP A 290 -11.21 26.74 27.61
C ASP A 290 -12.49 26.11 28.17
N GLU A 291 -13.03 25.09 27.50
CA GLU A 291 -14.28 24.44 27.90
C GLU A 291 -14.09 23.47 29.08
N HIS A 292 -13.00 22.70 29.09
CA HIS A 292 -12.85 21.57 30.03
C HIS A 292 -11.76 21.79 31.09
N TYR A 293 -10.76 22.65 30.83
CA TYR A 293 -9.58 22.79 31.71
C TYR A 293 -9.20 24.25 32.03
N PRO A 294 -10.14 25.14 32.39
CA PRO A 294 -9.83 26.56 32.61
C PRO A 294 -8.86 26.78 33.78
N THR A 295 -8.91 25.95 34.82
CA THR A 295 -8.08 26.07 36.04
C THR A 295 -6.64 25.59 35.85
N SER A 296 -6.39 24.73 34.85
CA SER A 296 -5.08 24.11 34.58
C SER A 296 -4.45 24.59 33.26
N ARG A 297 -4.96 25.67 32.65
CA ARG A 297 -4.54 26.19 31.34
C ARG A 297 -3.03 26.34 31.20
N LYS A 298 -2.38 27.12 32.08
CA LYS A 298 -0.94 27.42 31.97
C LYS A 298 -0.07 26.17 32.04
N GLU A 299 -0.45 25.25 32.93
CA GLU A 299 0.26 23.99 33.07
C GLU A 299 0.06 23.08 31.84
N CYS A 300 -1.16 23.04 31.30
CA CYS A 300 -1.45 22.35 30.06
C CYS A 300 -0.62 22.89 28.87
N LEU A 301 -0.54 24.21 28.69
CA LEU A 301 0.26 24.82 27.62
C LEU A 301 1.76 24.54 27.79
N ARG A 302 2.26 24.56 29.04
CA ARG A 302 3.63 24.17 29.36
C ARG A 302 3.92 22.70 28.98
N LEU A 303 3.03 21.79 29.35
CA LEU A 303 3.16 20.37 29.02
C LEU A 303 3.05 20.11 27.51
N LEU A 304 2.16 20.83 26.81
CA LEU A 304 2.05 20.77 25.34
C LEU A 304 3.33 21.25 24.66
N ASN A 305 3.96 22.32 25.13
CA ASN A 305 5.26 22.76 24.63
C ASN A 305 6.32 21.67 24.84
N GLN A 306 6.38 21.11 26.05
CA GLN A 306 7.33 20.04 26.39
C GLN A 306 7.09 18.78 25.55
N LEU A 307 5.85 18.46 25.19
CA LEU A 307 5.50 17.31 24.36
C LEU A 307 5.81 17.54 22.87
N LEU A 308 5.41 18.69 22.34
CA LEU A 308 5.38 18.94 20.90
C LEU A 308 6.67 19.56 20.36
N ILE A 309 7.51 20.15 21.21
CA ILE A 309 8.70 20.91 20.79
C ILE A 309 9.99 20.29 21.33
N SER A 310 10.00 19.77 22.56
CA SER A 310 11.21 19.19 23.16
C SER A 310 11.77 18.03 22.34
N ASP A 311 13.09 17.99 22.22
CA ASP A 311 13.81 16.87 21.59
C ASP A 311 14.13 15.74 22.59
N ASP A 312 13.90 15.94 23.90
CA ASP A 312 14.09 14.91 24.93
C ASP A 312 12.87 14.00 25.04
N ARG A 313 13.05 12.73 24.60
CA ARG A 313 12.01 11.69 24.65
C ARG A 313 11.50 11.40 26.05
N ASN A 314 12.35 11.47 27.10
CA ASN A 314 11.93 11.18 28.46
C ASN A 314 11.02 12.29 28.99
N LEU A 315 11.39 13.54 28.71
CA LEU A 315 10.57 14.70 29.06
C LEU A 315 9.25 14.69 28.29
N ALA A 316 9.25 14.34 27.00
CA ALA A 316 8.04 14.21 26.21
C ALA A 316 7.13 13.08 26.72
N ALA A 317 7.70 11.92 27.10
CA ALA A 317 6.94 10.82 27.68
C ALA A 317 6.29 11.19 29.02
N SER A 318 7.04 11.86 29.90
CA SER A 318 6.51 12.35 31.18
C SER A 318 5.40 13.38 30.97
N ALA A 319 5.58 14.31 30.02
CA ALA A 319 4.58 15.31 29.71
C ALA A 319 3.30 14.69 29.13
N LEU A 320 3.45 13.70 28.24
CA LEU A 320 2.31 12.97 27.67
C LEU A 320 1.55 12.20 28.76
N GLN A 321 2.26 11.55 29.67
CA GLN A 321 1.62 10.85 30.79
C GLN A 321 0.82 11.81 31.67
N GLU A 322 1.42 12.95 32.07
CA GLU A 322 0.73 13.94 32.90
C GLU A 322 -0.47 14.58 32.18
N LEU A 323 -0.38 14.80 30.86
CA LEU A 323 -1.50 15.26 30.03
C LEU A 323 -2.61 14.21 29.92
N SER A 324 -2.27 12.93 29.74
CA SER A 324 -3.26 11.84 29.71
C SER A 324 -4.00 11.70 31.04
N ASP A 325 -3.29 11.87 32.17
CA ASP A 325 -3.87 11.68 33.50
C ASP A 325 -4.74 12.88 33.93
N ARG A 326 -4.33 14.12 33.60
CA ARG A 326 -5.01 15.34 34.06
C ARG A 326 -5.96 15.96 33.04
N THR A 327 -5.66 15.80 31.77
CA THR A 327 -6.37 16.47 30.66
C THR A 327 -6.64 15.49 29.50
N PRO A 328 -7.32 14.36 29.73
CA PRO A 328 -7.45 13.28 28.75
C PRO A 328 -8.08 13.73 27.42
N LEU A 329 -9.04 14.66 27.45
CA LEU A 329 -9.75 15.14 26.26
C LEU A 329 -8.85 15.88 25.24
N ILE A 330 -7.64 16.28 25.62
CA ILE A 330 -6.65 16.88 24.71
C ILE A 330 -6.16 15.87 23.66
N ALA A 331 -6.36 14.57 23.89
CA ALA A 331 -6.05 13.53 22.92
C ALA A 331 -6.73 13.76 21.55
N TYR A 332 -8.01 14.19 21.53
CA TYR A 332 -8.75 14.41 20.27
C TYR A 332 -8.06 15.41 19.33
N PRO A 333 -7.77 16.67 19.75
CA PRO A 333 -7.15 17.65 18.87
C PRO A 333 -5.68 17.31 18.56
N LEU A 334 -4.96 16.64 19.46
CA LEU A 334 -3.60 16.14 19.17
C LEU A 334 -3.60 15.10 18.06
N ILE A 335 -4.48 14.09 18.14
CA ILE A 335 -4.62 13.06 17.11
C ILE A 335 -5.08 13.69 15.79
N ARG A 336 -6.07 14.59 15.84
CA ARG A 336 -6.54 15.34 14.66
C ARG A 336 -5.37 15.99 13.94
N GLN A 337 -4.53 16.70 14.69
CA GLN A 337 -3.40 17.42 14.13
C GLN A 337 -2.33 16.46 13.55
N ILE A 338 -2.00 15.38 14.27
CA ILE A 338 -1.06 14.36 13.79
C ILE A 338 -1.55 13.80 12.45
N LEU A 339 -2.80 13.35 12.36
CA LEU A 339 -3.37 12.80 11.12
C LEU A 339 -3.34 13.81 9.97
N VAL A 340 -3.64 15.08 10.23
CA VAL A 340 -3.56 16.15 9.22
C VAL A 340 -2.11 16.35 8.73
N ARG A 341 -1.13 16.34 9.63
CA ARG A 341 0.30 16.43 9.26
C ARG A 341 0.76 15.24 8.44
N LEU A 342 0.44 14.03 8.88
CA LEU A 342 0.79 12.80 8.17
C LEU A 342 0.17 12.78 6.76
N LYS A 343 -1.10 13.22 6.62
CA LYS A 343 -1.77 13.39 5.33
C LYS A 343 -1.05 14.42 4.45
N LYS A 344 -0.68 15.58 5.01
CA LYS A 344 0.02 16.65 4.27
C LYS A 344 1.40 16.18 3.79
N LEU A 345 2.10 15.40 4.61
CA LEU A 345 3.43 14.88 4.28
C LEU A 345 3.42 13.94 3.06
N CYS A 346 2.29 13.27 2.78
CA CYS A 346 2.12 12.47 1.55
C CYS A 346 2.16 13.30 0.25
N TYR A 347 2.18 14.63 0.32
CA TYR A 347 2.18 15.52 -0.84
C TYR A 347 3.30 16.55 -0.78
N LYS A 348 3.87 16.87 -1.95
CA LYS A 348 4.80 17.98 -2.15
C LYS A 348 4.36 18.75 -3.40
N LYS A 349 4.03 20.04 -3.23
CA LYS A 349 3.47 20.91 -4.31
C LYS A 349 2.22 20.29 -4.98
N ASP A 350 1.27 19.83 -4.15
CA ASP A 350 0.00 19.17 -4.56
C ASP A 350 0.13 17.88 -5.38
N ARG A 351 1.33 17.33 -5.50
CA ARG A 351 1.59 16.04 -6.12
C ARG A 351 1.96 15.00 -5.05
N PRO A 352 1.58 13.72 -5.22
CA PRO A 352 2.01 12.67 -4.33
C PRO A 352 3.54 12.62 -4.24
N ASP A 353 4.07 12.55 -3.02
CA ASP A 353 5.49 12.45 -2.76
C ASP A 353 5.86 11.03 -2.34
N CYS A 354 6.40 10.27 -3.29
CA CYS A 354 6.79 8.87 -3.08
C CYS A 354 7.85 8.71 -1.97
N MET A 355 8.74 9.69 -1.76
CA MET A 355 9.80 9.57 -0.75
C MET A 355 9.26 9.71 0.66
N ASN A 356 8.36 10.68 0.87
CA ASN A 356 7.67 10.84 2.14
C ASN A 356 6.70 9.70 2.43
N GLN A 357 5.96 9.23 1.41
CA GLN A 357 5.12 8.04 1.51
C GLN A 357 5.94 6.79 1.86
N GLN A 358 7.17 6.66 1.33
CA GLN A 358 8.10 5.60 1.67
C GLN A 358 8.59 5.71 3.12
N LEU A 359 8.91 6.93 3.59
CA LEU A 359 9.31 7.19 4.97
C LEU A 359 8.22 6.73 5.95
N LEU A 360 6.97 7.11 5.68
CA LEU A 360 5.81 6.71 6.48
C LEU A 360 5.61 5.18 6.48
N LYS A 361 5.90 4.50 5.36
CA LYS A 361 5.87 3.04 5.27
C LYS A 361 6.95 2.42 6.13
N ASN A 362 8.19 2.89 6.00
CA ASN A 362 9.35 2.38 6.72
C ASN A 362 9.20 2.55 8.24
N MET A 363 8.60 3.67 8.67
CA MET A 363 8.25 3.95 10.06
C MET A 363 7.00 3.20 10.56
N ARG A 364 6.32 2.43 9.70
CA ARG A 364 5.11 1.65 10.02
C ARG A 364 3.94 2.48 10.57
N VAL A 365 3.84 3.75 10.15
CA VAL A 365 2.80 4.67 10.63
C VAL A 365 1.38 4.14 10.35
N TYR A 366 1.18 3.52 9.19
CA TYR A 366 -0.11 2.93 8.82
C TYR A 366 -0.60 1.85 9.78
N GLU A 367 0.30 1.11 10.46
CA GLU A 367 -0.10 0.07 11.40
C GLU A 367 -0.72 0.69 12.65
N VAL A 368 -0.10 1.73 13.20
CA VAL A 368 -0.64 2.46 14.36
C VAL A 368 -1.96 3.15 14.02
N VAL A 369 -2.11 3.66 12.79
CA VAL A 369 -3.39 4.23 12.32
C VAL A 369 -4.47 3.16 12.17
N LEU A 370 -4.14 1.95 11.71
CA LEU A 370 -5.08 0.85 11.65
C LEU A 370 -5.50 0.36 13.05
N GLU A 371 -4.55 0.29 13.99
CA GLU A 371 -4.83 0.01 15.40
C GLU A 371 -5.77 1.07 15.98
N PHE A 372 -5.52 2.36 15.71
CA PHE A 372 -6.40 3.46 16.10
C PHE A 372 -7.82 3.31 15.55
N LEU A 373 -7.98 2.93 14.28
CA LEU A 373 -9.30 2.69 13.67
C LEU A 373 -10.08 1.55 14.33
N SER A 374 -9.40 0.67 15.07
CA SER A 374 -10.01 -0.47 15.77
C SER A 374 -10.53 -0.11 17.17
N ILE A 375 -10.27 1.10 17.66
CA ILE A 375 -10.72 1.56 18.98
C ILE A 375 -12.26 1.62 19.01
N PRO A 376 -12.92 0.92 19.95
CA PRO A 376 -14.37 1.02 20.12
C PRO A 376 -14.76 2.38 20.70
N TYR A 377 -15.84 2.97 20.21
CA TYR A 377 -16.35 4.25 20.70
C TYR A 377 -17.88 4.31 20.61
N ASP A 378 -18.48 5.23 21.37
CA ASP A 378 -19.92 5.45 21.35
C ASP A 378 -20.32 6.36 20.18
N LYS A 379 -20.85 5.75 19.12
CA LYS A 379 -21.30 6.46 17.91
C LYS A 379 -22.40 7.51 18.13
N LYS A 380 -23.11 7.48 19.27
CA LYS A 380 -24.19 8.44 19.57
C LYS A 380 -23.69 9.62 20.39
N ASN A 381 -22.82 9.36 21.35
CA ASN A 381 -22.35 10.36 22.30
C ASN A 381 -21.05 11.04 21.85
N ASP A 382 -20.16 10.34 21.15
CA ASP A 382 -18.88 10.86 20.68
C ASP A 382 -19.00 11.48 19.28
N LEU A 383 -18.89 12.81 19.23
CA LEU A 383 -18.98 13.60 18.00
C LEU A 383 -17.60 13.83 17.34
N GLU A 384 -16.51 13.61 18.07
CA GLU A 384 -15.15 13.87 17.59
C GLU A 384 -14.51 12.62 16.98
N MET A 385 -14.73 11.45 17.57
CA MET A 385 -14.15 10.18 17.08
C MET A 385 -14.53 9.86 15.63
N PRO A 386 -15.79 10.04 15.15
CA PRO A 386 -16.11 9.88 13.73
C PRO A 386 -15.25 10.75 12.81
N LYS A 387 -14.96 12.01 13.22
CA LYS A 387 -14.11 12.92 12.43
C LYS A 387 -12.67 12.43 12.36
N LEU A 388 -12.14 11.88 13.46
CA LEU A 388 -10.80 11.28 13.50
C LEU A 388 -10.70 10.02 12.64
N ILE A 389 -11.75 9.21 12.59
CA ILE A 389 -11.85 8.03 11.72
C ILE A 389 -11.82 8.45 10.25
N THR A 390 -12.61 9.46 9.86
CA THR A 390 -12.58 10.00 8.50
C THR A 390 -11.19 10.51 8.14
N LEU A 391 -10.53 11.27 9.01
CA LEU A 391 -9.16 11.76 8.79
C LEU A 391 -8.14 10.62 8.67
N SER A 392 -8.29 9.56 9.47
CA SER A 392 -7.46 8.36 9.38
C SER A 392 -7.59 7.69 8.00
N HIS A 393 -8.81 7.54 7.49
CA HIS A 393 -9.05 7.03 6.13
C HIS A 393 -8.55 7.98 5.04
N GLU A 394 -8.67 9.30 5.21
CA GLU A 394 -8.06 10.28 4.30
C GLU A 394 -6.53 10.19 4.24
N PHE A 395 -5.89 9.96 5.39
CA PHE A 395 -4.46 9.68 5.46
C PHE A 395 -4.12 8.38 4.71
N LEU A 396 -4.80 7.27 5.00
CA LEU A 396 -4.55 5.98 4.32
C LEU A 396 -4.74 6.08 2.80
N ARG A 397 -5.78 6.78 2.34
CA ARG A 397 -6.01 7.08 0.92
C ARG A 397 -4.84 7.87 0.32
N SER A 398 -4.35 8.88 1.04
CA SER A 398 -3.22 9.71 0.60
C SER A 398 -1.89 8.97 0.62
N PHE A 399 -1.71 8.04 1.57
CA PHE A 399 -0.55 7.17 1.70
C PHE A 399 -0.41 6.18 0.54
N CYS A 400 -1.53 5.69 0.01
CA CYS A 400 -1.56 4.79 -1.15
C CYS A 400 -1.51 5.50 -2.51
N LYS A 401 -1.82 6.81 -2.56
CA LYS A 401 -2.02 7.54 -3.82
C LYS A 401 -0.75 7.54 -4.68
N GLY A 402 -0.80 6.85 -5.81
CA GLY A 402 0.30 6.79 -6.78
C GLY A 402 1.48 5.90 -6.37
N ASN A 403 1.37 5.12 -5.28
CA ASN A 403 2.44 4.31 -4.74
C ASN A 403 2.04 2.83 -4.61
N LYS A 404 2.50 2.01 -5.56
CA LYS A 404 2.17 0.57 -5.64
C LYS A 404 2.68 -0.25 -4.46
N GLU A 405 3.83 0.11 -3.90
CA GLU A 405 4.38 -0.63 -2.76
C GLU A 405 3.54 -0.42 -1.50
N ASN A 406 3.10 0.83 -1.27
CA ASN A 406 2.22 1.17 -0.16
C ASN A 406 0.85 0.49 -0.30
N GLN A 407 0.30 0.46 -1.51
CA GLN A 407 -0.92 -0.28 -1.84
C GLN A 407 -0.77 -1.77 -1.51
N SER A 408 0.30 -2.42 -1.99
CA SER A 408 0.57 -3.84 -1.72
C SER A 408 0.80 -4.13 -0.24
N ARG A 409 1.30 -3.15 0.52
CA ARG A 409 1.45 -3.29 1.97
C ARG A 409 0.10 -3.21 2.69
N LEU A 410 -0.73 -2.20 2.37
CA LEU A 410 -2.03 -2.01 3.01
C LEU A 410 -3.03 -3.11 2.65
N HIS A 411 -2.94 -3.65 1.43
CA HIS A 411 -3.74 -4.80 0.99
C HIS A 411 -3.65 -6.01 1.93
N LYS A 412 -2.50 -6.22 2.59
CA LYS A 412 -2.30 -7.33 3.54
C LYS A 412 -3.13 -7.23 4.83
N PHE A 413 -3.74 -6.06 5.08
CA PHE A 413 -4.54 -5.78 6.27
C PHE A 413 -6.05 -5.74 5.96
N ILE A 414 -6.46 -6.08 4.75
CA ILE A 414 -7.88 -6.24 4.39
C ILE A 414 -8.32 -7.61 4.88
N SER A 415 -9.41 -7.66 5.65
CA SER A 415 -10.04 -8.91 6.07
C SER A 415 -11.56 -8.79 6.05
N ILE A 416 -12.22 -9.86 5.62
CA ILE A 416 -13.69 -9.97 5.59
C ILE A 416 -14.19 -10.73 6.83
N GLU A 417 -13.28 -11.35 7.58
CA GLU A 417 -13.62 -12.20 8.71
C GLU A 417 -14.21 -11.38 9.87
N LYS A 418 -15.29 -11.88 10.49
CA LYS A 418 -15.92 -11.22 11.65
C LYS A 418 -15.00 -11.16 12.87
N ASP A 419 -14.09 -12.14 12.99
CA ASP A 419 -13.07 -12.22 14.05
C ASP A 419 -11.71 -11.66 13.61
N ALA A 420 -11.71 -10.76 12.60
CA ALA A 420 -10.47 -10.18 12.11
C ALA A 420 -9.70 -9.47 13.24
N LYS A 421 -8.39 -9.71 13.25
CA LYS A 421 -7.46 -9.11 14.21
C LYS A 421 -7.62 -7.60 14.26
N GLU A 422 -7.40 -7.01 15.44
CA GLU A 422 -7.28 -5.57 15.60
C GLU A 422 -6.24 -5.02 14.61
N GLY A 423 -6.51 -3.84 14.05
CA GLY A 423 -5.68 -3.25 13.01
C GLY A 423 -5.96 -3.75 11.60
N THR A 424 -7.17 -4.23 11.31
CA THR A 424 -7.58 -4.66 9.95
C THR A 424 -8.76 -3.83 9.42
N LEU A 425 -8.81 -3.67 8.10
CA LEU A 425 -9.95 -3.05 7.41
C LEU A 425 -11.02 -4.12 7.20
N ARG A 426 -12.19 -3.95 7.83
CA ARG A 426 -13.29 -4.93 7.86
C ARG A 426 -14.28 -4.77 6.70
N VAL A 427 -14.14 -3.69 5.94
CA VAL A 427 -14.96 -3.38 4.75
C VAL A 427 -16.44 -3.42 5.12
N GLU A 428 -16.86 -2.58 6.06
CA GLU A 428 -18.26 -2.46 6.47
C GLU A 428 -18.84 -1.09 6.20
N THR A 429 -17.97 -0.08 6.11
CA THR A 429 -18.31 1.32 6.01
C THR A 429 -17.94 1.90 4.65
N VAL A 430 -18.57 3.03 4.31
CA VAL A 430 -18.28 3.76 3.06
C VAL A 430 -16.85 4.30 3.06
N GLU A 431 -16.29 4.69 4.21
CA GLU A 431 -14.91 5.18 4.32
C GLU A 431 -13.87 4.08 4.06
N GLU A 432 -14.13 2.86 4.54
CA GLU A 432 -13.30 1.70 4.22
C GLU A 432 -13.37 1.39 2.72
N ALA A 433 -14.57 1.40 2.11
CA ALA A 433 -14.70 1.21 0.67
C ALA A 433 -13.90 2.25 -0.13
N ALA A 434 -13.99 3.54 0.25
CA ALA A 434 -13.19 4.60 -0.37
C ALA A 434 -11.67 4.40 -0.15
N THR A 435 -11.27 3.82 0.97
CA THR A 435 -9.87 3.45 1.23
C THR A 435 -9.44 2.31 0.32
N LEU A 436 -10.27 1.28 0.16
CA LEU A 436 -10.03 0.17 -0.77
C LEU A 436 -9.92 0.66 -2.22
N VAL A 437 -10.73 1.65 -2.64
CA VAL A 437 -10.59 2.29 -3.96
C VAL A 437 -9.15 2.79 -4.12
N ALA A 438 -8.60 3.51 -3.14
CA ALA A 438 -7.23 4.02 -3.21
C ALA A 438 -6.16 2.90 -3.20
N ILE A 439 -6.42 1.77 -2.56
CA ILE A 439 -5.54 0.59 -2.55
C ILE A 439 -5.45 -0.03 -3.94
N PHE A 440 -6.58 -0.26 -4.61
CA PHE A 440 -6.60 -0.94 -5.91
C PHE A 440 -6.40 -0.01 -7.12
N ARG A 441 -6.66 1.30 -6.95
CA ARG A 441 -6.56 2.27 -8.05
C ARG A 441 -5.18 2.25 -8.70
N ASN A 442 -5.17 2.05 -10.02
CA ASN A 442 -3.97 2.00 -10.85
C ASN A 442 -2.97 0.88 -10.48
N ASN A 443 -3.43 -0.18 -9.80
CA ASN A 443 -2.60 -1.33 -9.43
C ASN A 443 -3.13 -2.64 -10.03
N ARG A 444 -2.67 -2.94 -11.25
CA ARG A 444 -3.09 -4.14 -11.98
C ARG A 444 -2.70 -5.44 -11.27
N GLU A 445 -1.53 -5.49 -10.65
CA GLU A 445 -1.05 -6.69 -9.96
C GLU A 445 -1.95 -7.05 -8.77
N LEU A 446 -2.42 -6.05 -8.01
CA LEU A 446 -3.37 -6.29 -6.93
C LEU A 446 -4.76 -6.63 -7.47
N ALA A 447 -5.27 -5.85 -8.42
CA ALA A 447 -6.62 -6.05 -8.96
C ALA A 447 -6.81 -7.40 -9.67
N SER A 448 -5.75 -7.95 -10.28
CA SER A 448 -5.80 -9.29 -10.89
C SER A 448 -5.81 -10.44 -9.86
N ASN A 449 -5.38 -10.19 -8.63
CA ASN A 449 -5.25 -11.20 -7.57
C ASN A 449 -6.28 -11.04 -6.44
N VAL A 450 -7.39 -10.34 -6.70
CA VAL A 450 -8.46 -10.14 -5.71
C VAL A 450 -9.22 -11.44 -5.46
N SER A 451 -9.53 -11.71 -4.19
CA SER A 451 -10.33 -12.87 -3.80
C SER A 451 -11.79 -12.72 -4.23
N GLU A 452 -12.40 -13.83 -4.63
CA GLU A 452 -13.81 -13.88 -5.02
C GLU A 452 -14.73 -13.51 -3.85
N ASP A 453 -14.38 -13.97 -2.65
CA ASP A 453 -15.10 -13.67 -1.42
C ASP A 453 -15.17 -12.17 -1.13
N LEU A 454 -14.13 -11.39 -1.47
CA LEU A 454 -14.14 -9.94 -1.29
C LEU A 454 -15.14 -9.27 -2.22
N ILE A 455 -15.20 -9.70 -3.48
CA ILE A 455 -16.14 -9.17 -4.47
C ILE A 455 -17.57 -9.48 -4.04
N ALA A 456 -17.85 -10.73 -3.66
CA ALA A 456 -19.16 -11.16 -3.18
C ALA A 456 -19.59 -10.40 -1.91
N HIS A 457 -18.68 -10.21 -0.96
CA HIS A 457 -18.95 -9.43 0.26
C HIS A 457 -19.27 -7.96 -0.07
N ILE A 458 -18.51 -7.31 -0.96
CA ILE A 458 -18.79 -5.93 -1.38
C ILE A 458 -20.18 -5.84 -2.01
N VAL A 459 -20.55 -6.76 -2.90
CA VAL A 459 -21.87 -6.76 -3.55
C VAL A 459 -22.99 -6.98 -2.53
N ASN A 460 -22.83 -7.90 -1.58
CA ASN A 460 -23.77 -8.14 -0.50
C ASN A 460 -24.00 -6.89 0.37
N LEU A 461 -22.94 -6.12 0.66
CA LEU A 461 -23.06 -4.84 1.39
C LEU A 461 -23.86 -3.80 0.61
N ILE A 462 -23.68 -3.74 -0.72
CA ILE A 462 -24.46 -2.83 -1.58
C ILE A 462 -25.94 -3.22 -1.56
N GLU A 463 -26.24 -4.52 -1.60
CA GLU A 463 -27.61 -5.04 -1.60
C GLU A 463 -28.32 -4.79 -0.26
N HIS A 464 -27.66 -5.08 0.87
CA HIS A 464 -28.32 -5.14 2.18
C HIS A 464 -28.05 -3.96 3.12
N LYS A 465 -26.93 -3.25 3.01
CA LYS A 465 -26.61 -2.12 3.92
C LYS A 465 -26.92 -0.77 3.30
N SER A 466 -26.33 -0.45 2.15
CA SER A 466 -26.51 0.86 1.52
C SER A 466 -26.11 0.87 0.05
N ARG A 467 -27.00 1.35 -0.82
CA ARG A 467 -26.69 1.69 -2.22
C ARG A 467 -25.93 3.01 -2.27
N ASN A 468 -24.61 2.96 -2.47
CA ASN A 468 -23.74 4.13 -2.57
C ASN A 468 -22.77 3.97 -3.75
N ALA A 469 -22.57 5.06 -4.52
CA ALA A 469 -21.72 5.07 -5.71
C ALA A 469 -20.25 4.71 -5.43
N ILE A 470 -19.76 4.92 -4.20
CA ILE A 470 -18.36 4.62 -3.81
C ILE A 470 -18.07 3.11 -3.88
N PHE A 471 -19.03 2.26 -3.51
CA PHE A 471 -18.85 0.81 -3.64
C PHE A 471 -18.79 0.38 -5.11
N LEU A 472 -19.50 1.08 -5.99
CA LEU A 472 -19.41 0.85 -7.43
C LEU A 472 -18.08 1.34 -7.98
N GLU A 473 -17.56 2.49 -7.53
CA GLU A 473 -16.20 2.96 -7.88
C GLU A 473 -15.14 1.94 -7.43
N LEU A 474 -15.32 1.30 -6.27
CA LEU A 474 -14.45 0.22 -5.82
C LEU A 474 -14.47 -0.94 -6.83
N LEU A 475 -15.64 -1.45 -7.21
CA LEU A 475 -15.75 -2.50 -8.20
C LEU A 475 -15.16 -2.06 -9.57
N GLN A 476 -15.39 -0.82 -10.01
CA GLN A 476 -14.81 -0.27 -11.23
C GLN A 476 -13.27 -0.33 -11.20
N SER A 477 -12.65 -0.03 -10.05
CA SER A 477 -11.19 -0.09 -9.86
C SER A 477 -10.59 -1.50 -9.95
N LEU A 478 -11.43 -2.55 -9.79
CA LEU A 478 -11.03 -3.95 -9.89
C LEU A 478 -11.16 -4.53 -11.32
N VAL A 479 -12.05 -3.94 -12.11
CA VAL A 479 -12.49 -4.49 -13.41
C VAL A 479 -11.63 -3.97 -14.57
N CYS A 480 -11.24 -2.70 -14.55
CA CYS A 480 -10.44 -2.10 -15.61
C CYS A 480 -9.43 -1.10 -15.04
N ILE A 481 -8.17 -1.21 -15.47
CA ILE A 481 -7.08 -0.32 -15.05
C ILE A 481 -6.33 0.19 -16.28
N HIS A 482 -6.26 1.51 -16.43
CA HIS A 482 -5.62 2.18 -17.58
C HIS A 482 -6.11 1.66 -18.93
N ASP A 483 -7.43 1.53 -19.09
CA ASP A 483 -8.09 1.00 -20.29
C ASP A 483 -7.74 -0.44 -20.65
N LYS A 484 -7.09 -1.18 -19.74
CA LYS A 484 -6.84 -2.61 -19.87
C LYS A 484 -7.76 -3.39 -18.96
N GLU A 485 -8.47 -4.33 -19.55
CA GLU A 485 -9.35 -5.28 -18.91
C GLU A 485 -8.62 -6.27 -18.01
N ILE A 486 -9.34 -6.73 -16.98
CA ILE A 486 -8.98 -7.86 -16.12
C ILE A 486 -10.13 -8.86 -16.22
N GLU A 487 -10.04 -9.77 -17.21
CA GLU A 487 -11.11 -10.72 -17.56
C GLU A 487 -11.66 -11.48 -16.34
N THR A 488 -10.77 -11.95 -15.47
CA THR A 488 -11.13 -12.72 -14.26
C THR A 488 -12.00 -11.93 -13.28
N SER A 489 -11.77 -10.62 -13.15
CA SER A 489 -12.54 -9.73 -12.30
C SER A 489 -13.83 -9.28 -13.00
N GLN A 490 -13.79 -9.04 -14.31
CA GLN A 490 -14.94 -8.64 -15.13
C GLN A 490 -16.08 -9.66 -15.02
N ASP A 491 -15.81 -10.94 -15.25
CA ASP A 491 -16.85 -11.98 -15.26
C ASP A 491 -17.54 -12.12 -13.90
N LYS A 492 -16.77 -12.05 -12.82
CA LYS A 492 -17.27 -12.20 -11.45
C LYS A 492 -18.09 -11.00 -11.04
N VAL A 493 -17.54 -9.80 -11.22
CA VAL A 493 -18.24 -8.56 -10.90
C VAL A 493 -19.52 -8.45 -11.72
N ALA A 494 -19.50 -8.76 -13.02
CA ALA A 494 -20.71 -8.76 -13.85
C ALA A 494 -21.78 -9.75 -13.37
N THR A 495 -21.36 -10.95 -12.92
CA THR A 495 -22.29 -11.98 -12.43
C THR A 495 -22.95 -11.57 -11.12
N GLU A 496 -22.19 -11.04 -10.16
CA GLU A 496 -22.69 -10.63 -8.84
C GLU A 496 -23.51 -9.33 -8.92
N VAL A 497 -23.03 -8.32 -9.67
CA VAL A 497 -23.70 -7.01 -9.80
C VAL A 497 -25.04 -7.11 -10.53
N ARG A 498 -25.26 -8.19 -11.29
CA ARG A 498 -26.54 -8.46 -11.95
C ARG A 498 -27.72 -8.46 -10.98
N ALA A 499 -27.55 -9.05 -9.79
CA ALA A 499 -28.60 -9.04 -8.77
C ALA A 499 -29.04 -7.62 -8.38
N LEU A 500 -28.12 -6.65 -8.43
CA LEU A 500 -28.38 -5.26 -8.09
C LEU A 500 -29.17 -4.51 -9.17
N TYR A 501 -29.17 -4.98 -10.43
CA TYR A 501 -29.89 -4.32 -11.53
C TYR A 501 -31.34 -4.82 -11.66
N VAL A 502 -31.63 -6.06 -11.26
CA VAL A 502 -32.99 -6.65 -11.30
C VAL A 502 -33.99 -5.88 -10.43
N ASP A 503 -33.51 -5.21 -9.37
CA ASP A 503 -34.30 -4.38 -8.46
C ASP A 503 -34.37 -2.89 -8.86
N ASN A 504 -33.89 -2.51 -10.05
CA ASN A 504 -33.85 -1.11 -10.45
C ASN A 504 -35.17 -0.58 -11.02
N ALA A 505 -35.32 0.72 -10.77
CA ALA A 505 -36.42 1.59 -11.14
C ALA A 505 -36.87 1.43 -12.60
N SER A 506 -38.19 1.43 -12.84
CA SER A 506 -38.72 1.45 -14.20
C SER A 506 -38.23 2.69 -14.96
N PHE A 507 -38.30 2.68 -16.30
CA PHE A 507 -37.93 3.83 -17.11
C PHE A 507 -38.62 5.13 -16.63
N GLU A 508 -39.90 5.03 -16.22
CA GLU A 508 -40.68 6.17 -15.73
C GLU A 508 -40.10 6.78 -14.45
N GLN A 509 -39.58 5.94 -13.55
CA GLN A 509 -38.90 6.39 -12.33
C GLN A 509 -37.55 7.03 -12.66
N LEU A 510 -36.77 6.45 -13.58
CA LEU A 510 -35.51 7.05 -14.04
C LEU A 510 -35.76 8.43 -14.69
N ASP A 511 -36.81 8.57 -15.51
CA ASP A 511 -37.17 9.84 -16.15
C ASP A 511 -37.60 10.90 -15.12
N GLN A 512 -38.33 10.50 -14.07
CA GLN A 512 -38.65 11.39 -12.95
C GLN A 512 -37.40 11.84 -12.19
N MET A 513 -36.46 10.92 -11.93
CA MET A 513 -35.20 11.22 -11.26
C MET A 513 -34.34 12.20 -12.07
N MET A 514 -34.31 12.06 -13.41
CA MET A 514 -33.59 13.00 -14.28
C MET A 514 -34.24 14.39 -14.29
N LYS A 515 -35.56 14.48 -14.26
CA LYS A 515 -36.29 15.76 -14.19
C LYS A 515 -36.09 16.49 -12.85
N GLN A 516 -35.92 15.76 -11.77
CA GLN A 516 -35.74 16.29 -10.41
C GLN A 516 -34.27 16.40 -10.01
N ALA A 517 -33.33 16.13 -10.91
CA ALA A 517 -31.92 16.07 -10.60
C ALA A 517 -31.36 17.44 -10.16
N PRO A 518 -30.69 17.54 -9.00
CA PRO A 518 -29.97 18.74 -8.62
C PRO A 518 -28.76 18.98 -9.53
N PRO A 519 -28.23 20.21 -9.61
CA PRO A 519 -27.06 20.53 -10.43
C PRO A 519 -25.78 19.79 -10.01
N TYR A 520 -25.72 19.28 -8.77
CA TYR A 520 -24.65 18.42 -8.29
C TYR A 520 -25.25 17.15 -7.69
N LEU A 521 -24.83 15.99 -8.19
CA LEU A 521 -25.26 14.69 -7.71
C LEU A 521 -24.27 14.16 -6.67
N ASP A 522 -24.71 14.07 -5.42
CA ASP A 522 -23.92 13.42 -4.36
C ASP A 522 -23.83 11.89 -4.60
N ASN A 523 -22.79 11.26 -4.02
CA ASN A 523 -22.53 9.82 -4.13
C ASN A 523 -23.62 8.94 -3.49
N THR A 524 -24.47 9.54 -2.65
CA THR A 524 -25.64 8.91 -2.05
C THR A 524 -26.89 9.00 -2.94
N HIS A 525 -26.86 9.82 -4.00
CA HIS A 525 -28.03 10.08 -4.83
C HIS A 525 -28.38 8.85 -5.71
N PRO A 526 -29.65 8.39 -5.75
CA PRO A 526 -30.03 7.21 -6.52
C PRO A 526 -29.69 7.29 -8.02
N LEU A 527 -29.78 8.49 -8.61
CA LEU A 527 -29.39 8.71 -10.01
C LEU A 527 -27.88 8.52 -10.24
N LYS A 528 -27.04 8.99 -9.30
CA LYS A 528 -25.59 8.81 -9.39
C LYS A 528 -25.22 7.34 -9.28
N TYR A 529 -25.85 6.63 -8.35
CA TYR A 529 -25.71 5.19 -8.23
C TYR A 529 -26.07 4.46 -9.52
N HIS A 530 -27.21 4.81 -10.15
CA HIS A 530 -27.62 4.24 -11.44
C HIS A 530 -26.59 4.50 -12.55
N ILE A 531 -26.10 5.74 -12.67
CA ILE A 531 -25.07 6.10 -13.66
C ILE A 531 -23.80 5.27 -13.46
N GLU A 532 -23.30 5.18 -12.23
CA GLU A 532 -22.07 4.42 -11.94
C GLU A 532 -22.27 2.90 -12.09
N LEU A 533 -23.49 2.40 -11.92
CA LEU A 533 -23.84 1.00 -12.14
C LEU A 533 -23.82 0.65 -13.63
N VAL A 534 -24.44 1.48 -14.47
CA VAL A 534 -24.39 1.31 -15.94
C VAL A 534 -22.95 1.43 -16.43
N ARG A 535 -22.16 2.38 -15.89
CA ARG A 535 -20.74 2.51 -16.21
C ARG A 535 -19.94 1.27 -15.81
N LEU A 536 -20.18 0.72 -14.63
CA LEU A 536 -19.54 -0.52 -14.19
C LEU A 536 -19.85 -1.69 -15.14
N LEU A 537 -21.12 -1.87 -15.53
CA LEU A 537 -21.51 -2.90 -16.49
C LEU A 537 -20.82 -2.68 -17.85
N ALA A 538 -20.72 -1.43 -18.32
CA ALA A 538 -20.00 -1.11 -19.55
C ALA A 538 -18.51 -1.51 -19.46
N MET A 539 -17.86 -1.21 -18.33
CA MET A 539 -16.47 -1.61 -18.06
C MET A 539 -16.30 -3.13 -17.97
N CYS A 540 -17.30 -3.86 -17.46
CA CYS A 540 -17.28 -5.33 -17.45
C CYS A 540 -17.35 -5.93 -18.86
N THR A 541 -17.99 -5.26 -19.82
CA THR A 541 -18.09 -5.70 -21.22
C THR A 541 -16.91 -5.27 -22.10
N LYS A 542 -16.01 -4.43 -21.59
CA LYS A 542 -14.85 -3.94 -22.35
C LYS A 542 -13.85 -5.08 -22.62
N GLY A 543 -13.23 -5.10 -23.80
CA GLY A 543 -12.21 -6.12 -24.14
C GLY A 543 -12.77 -7.38 -24.83
N LYS A 544 -13.98 -7.31 -25.41
CA LYS A 544 -14.61 -8.38 -26.21
C LYS A 544 -14.93 -9.65 -25.42
N ASN A 545 -15.51 -9.48 -24.24
CA ASN A 545 -15.89 -10.59 -23.39
C ASN A 545 -17.29 -11.11 -23.75
N GLY A 546 -17.38 -11.94 -24.79
CA GLY A 546 -18.65 -12.42 -25.35
C GLY A 546 -19.63 -13.03 -24.35
N SER A 547 -19.13 -13.70 -23.31
CA SER A 547 -20.00 -14.33 -22.30
C SER A 547 -20.65 -13.30 -21.38
N THR A 548 -19.89 -12.28 -20.98
CA THR A 548 -20.36 -11.19 -20.12
C THR A 548 -21.18 -10.18 -20.91
N GLU A 549 -20.83 -9.93 -22.17
CA GLU A 549 -21.61 -9.10 -23.11
C GLU A 549 -23.05 -9.62 -23.26
N LEU A 550 -23.24 -10.92 -23.54
CA LEU A 550 -24.59 -11.50 -23.69
C LEU A 550 -25.41 -11.41 -22.40
N LYS A 551 -24.78 -11.62 -21.24
CA LYS A 551 -25.43 -11.49 -19.94
C LYS A 551 -25.87 -10.04 -19.69
N CYS A 552 -24.97 -9.08 -19.86
CA CYS A 552 -25.28 -7.66 -19.67
C CYS A 552 -26.32 -7.14 -20.67
N ALA A 553 -26.28 -7.59 -21.92
CA ALA A 553 -27.28 -7.25 -22.95
C ALA A 553 -28.69 -7.76 -22.62
N SER A 554 -28.81 -8.84 -21.82
CA SER A 554 -30.11 -9.32 -21.34
C SER A 554 -30.72 -8.44 -20.26
N GLU A 555 -29.90 -7.73 -19.49
CA GLU A 555 -30.33 -6.83 -18.42
C GLU A 555 -30.64 -5.42 -18.94
N ILE A 556 -29.84 -4.92 -19.89
CA ILE A 556 -30.03 -3.61 -20.53
C ILE A 556 -30.24 -3.82 -22.03
N PRO A 557 -31.47 -4.13 -22.47
CA PRO A 557 -31.75 -4.36 -23.88
C PRO A 557 -31.64 -3.08 -24.71
N MET A 558 -31.37 -3.24 -26.00
CA MET A 558 -31.22 -2.15 -26.96
C MET A 558 -32.42 -1.18 -26.98
N ASP A 559 -33.66 -1.67 -26.84
CA ASP A 559 -34.84 -0.80 -26.81
C ASP A 559 -34.79 0.19 -25.64
N HIS A 560 -34.39 -0.31 -24.47
CA HIS A 560 -34.26 0.49 -23.26
C HIS A 560 -33.16 1.55 -23.41
N ILE A 561 -32.01 1.20 -24.00
CA ILE A 561 -30.92 2.14 -24.28
C ILE A 561 -31.45 3.29 -25.15
N VAL A 562 -32.08 2.96 -26.29
CA VAL A 562 -32.62 3.97 -27.23
C VAL A 562 -33.66 4.84 -26.52
N ARG A 563 -34.58 4.25 -25.74
CA ARG A 563 -35.61 4.98 -25.00
C ARG A 563 -35.02 5.97 -23.97
N VAL A 564 -33.95 5.59 -23.28
CA VAL A 564 -33.26 6.46 -22.30
C VAL A 564 -32.51 7.60 -22.97
N VAL A 565 -31.66 7.33 -23.97
CA VAL A 565 -30.82 8.37 -24.57
C VAL A 565 -31.62 9.35 -25.44
N THR A 566 -32.76 8.91 -25.99
CA THR A 566 -33.66 9.76 -26.77
C THR A 566 -34.63 10.58 -25.91
N SER A 567 -34.72 10.33 -24.60
CA SER A 567 -35.59 11.11 -23.71
C SER A 567 -35.16 12.58 -23.70
N PRO A 568 -36.10 13.54 -23.80
CA PRO A 568 -35.79 14.98 -23.76
C PRO A 568 -35.22 15.42 -22.41
N SER A 569 -35.51 14.69 -21.32
CA SER A 569 -35.01 14.93 -19.97
C SER A 569 -33.64 14.32 -19.69
N CYS A 570 -33.01 13.64 -20.67
CA CYS A 570 -31.81 12.85 -20.43
C CYS A 570 -30.58 13.74 -20.21
N LEU A 571 -29.93 13.57 -19.05
CA LEU A 571 -28.69 14.27 -18.70
C LEU A 571 -27.51 13.72 -19.49
N ILE A 572 -26.52 14.56 -19.80
CA ILE A 572 -25.32 14.16 -20.56
C ILE A 572 -24.52 13.06 -19.86
N GLU A 573 -24.47 13.06 -18.53
CA GLU A 573 -23.80 12.01 -17.74
C GLU A 573 -24.48 10.63 -17.91
N VAL A 574 -25.82 10.60 -17.94
CA VAL A 574 -26.59 9.39 -18.21
C VAL A 574 -26.34 8.93 -19.64
N LYS A 575 -26.43 9.85 -20.62
CA LYS A 575 -26.12 9.54 -22.03
C LYS A 575 -24.74 8.94 -22.17
N THR A 576 -23.73 9.52 -21.54
CA THR A 576 -22.33 9.05 -21.61
C THR A 576 -22.21 7.60 -21.13
N ALA A 577 -22.80 7.26 -19.97
CA ALA A 577 -22.75 5.91 -19.44
C ALA A 577 -23.49 4.89 -20.34
N TYR A 578 -24.68 5.23 -20.83
CA TYR A 578 -25.44 4.35 -21.73
C TYR A 578 -24.77 4.19 -23.10
N PHE A 579 -24.12 5.24 -23.60
CA PHE A 579 -23.38 5.19 -24.87
C PHE A 579 -22.08 4.39 -24.73
N GLN A 580 -21.37 4.49 -23.61
CA GLN A 580 -20.24 3.60 -23.30
C GLN A 580 -20.68 2.14 -23.20
N PHE A 581 -21.84 1.89 -22.60
CA PHE A 581 -22.43 0.55 -22.57
C PHE A 581 -22.78 0.05 -23.97
N LEU A 582 -23.44 0.87 -24.80
CA LEU A 582 -23.73 0.57 -26.20
C LEU A 582 -22.44 0.25 -26.98
N LEU A 583 -21.39 1.03 -26.76
CA LEU A 583 -20.11 0.85 -27.42
C LEU A 583 -19.54 -0.53 -27.10
N HIS A 584 -19.30 -0.84 -25.83
CA HIS A 584 -18.59 -2.06 -25.44
C HIS A 584 -19.47 -3.32 -25.54
N CYS A 585 -20.76 -3.24 -25.24
CA CYS A 585 -21.64 -4.40 -25.20
C CYS A 585 -22.26 -4.75 -26.57
N TYR A 586 -22.51 -3.76 -27.44
CA TYR A 586 -23.27 -3.96 -28.68
C TYR A 586 -22.50 -3.66 -29.97
N ILE A 587 -21.52 -2.74 -29.95
CA ILE A 587 -20.78 -2.32 -31.15
C ILE A 587 -19.42 -3.01 -31.21
N ASP A 588 -18.58 -2.84 -30.19
CA ASP A 588 -17.22 -3.40 -30.06
C ASP A 588 -17.21 -4.75 -29.33
N THR A 589 -18.14 -5.61 -29.71
CA THR A 589 -18.37 -6.96 -29.18
C THR A 589 -17.96 -8.03 -30.20
N ASP A 590 -17.56 -9.20 -29.71
CA ASP A 590 -17.37 -10.41 -30.53
C ASP A 590 -18.67 -11.23 -30.69
N ALA A 591 -19.72 -10.94 -29.91
CA ALA A 591 -21.04 -11.54 -30.04
C ALA A 591 -21.86 -10.93 -31.20
N GLU A 592 -22.68 -11.75 -31.87
CA GLU A 592 -23.58 -11.28 -32.93
C GLU A 592 -24.79 -10.52 -32.38
N MET A 593 -24.62 -9.22 -32.12
CA MET A 593 -25.69 -8.36 -31.61
C MET A 593 -26.56 -7.76 -32.72
N LYS A 594 -27.47 -8.57 -33.29
CA LYS A 594 -28.33 -8.19 -34.42
C LYS A 594 -29.22 -6.96 -34.15
N ASP A 595 -29.62 -6.77 -32.90
CA ASP A 595 -30.49 -5.66 -32.50
C ASP A 595 -29.81 -4.29 -32.62
N ALA A 596 -28.49 -4.21 -32.48
CA ALA A 596 -27.73 -2.95 -32.57
C ALA A 596 -27.79 -2.29 -33.95
N TYR A 597 -28.10 -3.07 -34.98
CA TYR A 597 -28.11 -2.62 -36.37
C TYR A 597 -29.53 -2.47 -36.94
N LYS A 598 -30.57 -2.54 -36.09
CA LYS A 598 -31.94 -2.24 -36.51
C LYS A 598 -32.04 -0.79 -37.00
N PRO A 599 -32.53 -0.54 -38.23
CA PRO A 599 -32.54 0.81 -38.82
C PRO A 599 -33.24 1.86 -37.97
N GLU A 600 -34.33 1.48 -37.29
CA GLU A 600 -35.13 2.36 -36.42
C GLU A 600 -34.31 2.88 -35.22
N TYR A 601 -33.50 2.00 -34.62
CA TYR A 601 -32.63 2.35 -33.50
C TYR A 601 -31.45 3.20 -33.96
N VAL A 602 -30.79 2.81 -35.05
CA VAL A 602 -29.64 3.55 -35.60
C VAL A 602 -30.06 4.98 -35.99
N ASP A 603 -31.20 5.16 -36.65
CA ASP A 603 -31.69 6.49 -37.02
C ASP A 603 -31.98 7.35 -35.78
N SER A 604 -32.65 6.78 -34.78
CA SER A 604 -32.95 7.47 -33.52
C SER A 604 -31.68 7.90 -32.76
N LEU A 605 -30.67 7.02 -32.69
CA LEU A 605 -29.40 7.30 -32.02
C LEU A 605 -28.60 8.37 -32.75
N LEU A 606 -28.47 8.27 -34.08
CA LEU A 606 -27.74 9.25 -34.88
C LEU A 606 -28.42 10.63 -34.86
N GLN A 607 -29.76 10.68 -34.91
CA GLN A 607 -30.50 11.94 -34.76
C GLN A 607 -30.29 12.58 -33.39
N ASN A 608 -30.24 11.77 -32.32
CA ASN A 608 -29.96 12.25 -30.98
C ASN A 608 -28.53 12.83 -30.87
N MET A 609 -27.52 12.09 -31.35
CA MET A 609 -26.13 12.55 -31.40
C MET A 609 -25.97 13.84 -32.21
N LEU A 610 -26.69 13.96 -33.34
CA LEU A 610 -26.70 15.18 -34.15
C LEU A 610 -27.30 16.36 -33.37
N THR A 611 -28.41 16.12 -32.69
CA THR A 611 -29.08 17.15 -31.88
C THR A 611 -28.17 17.64 -30.76
N ASP A 612 -27.44 16.74 -30.11
CA ASP A 612 -26.48 17.11 -29.05
C ASP A 612 -25.27 17.87 -29.61
N ALA A 613 -24.75 17.49 -30.79
CA ALA A 613 -23.71 18.24 -31.49
C ALA A 613 -24.16 19.65 -31.89
N GLN A 614 -25.41 19.81 -32.31
CA GLN A 614 -26.02 21.11 -32.59
C GLN A 614 -26.18 21.96 -31.33
N LYS A 615 -26.55 21.35 -30.19
CA LYS A 615 -26.59 22.04 -28.90
C LYS A 615 -25.21 22.56 -28.51
N LEU A 616 -24.17 21.74 -28.63
CA LEU A 616 -22.78 22.15 -28.37
C LEU A 616 -22.39 23.35 -29.25
N HIS A 617 -22.69 23.28 -30.55
CA HIS A 617 -22.41 24.38 -31.48
C HIS A 617 -23.13 25.68 -31.08
N THR A 618 -24.38 25.57 -30.61
CA THR A 618 -25.19 26.70 -30.16
C THR A 618 -24.63 27.31 -28.87
N GLU A 619 -24.25 26.49 -27.89
CA GLU A 619 -23.66 26.93 -26.62
C GLU A 619 -22.28 27.60 -26.81
N LEU A 620 -21.45 27.04 -27.69
CA LEU A 620 -20.16 27.63 -28.07
C LEU A 620 -20.30 28.98 -28.77
N SER A 621 -21.39 29.17 -29.53
CA SER A 621 -21.67 30.42 -30.25
C SER A 621 -22.27 31.52 -29.36
N THR A 622 -22.84 31.17 -28.21
CA THR A 622 -23.63 32.09 -27.37
C THR A 622 -22.99 32.44 -26.02
N THR A 623 -22.01 31.66 -25.53
CA THR A 623 -21.49 31.80 -24.16
C THR A 623 -19.97 32.07 -24.13
N PRO A 624 -19.48 33.20 -23.56
CA PRO A 624 -18.04 33.48 -23.44
C PRO A 624 -17.33 32.75 -22.29
N GLN A 625 -18.04 31.95 -21.47
CA GLN A 625 -17.45 31.22 -20.34
C GLN A 625 -17.31 29.72 -20.64
N PRO A 626 -16.09 29.16 -20.63
CA PRO A 626 -15.82 27.78 -21.06
C PRO A 626 -16.23 26.68 -20.06
N SER A 627 -16.64 27.00 -18.83
CA SER A 627 -16.77 26.00 -17.77
C SER A 627 -17.99 25.08 -17.89
N SER A 628 -19.14 25.54 -18.38
CA SER A 628 -20.35 24.70 -18.54
C SER A 628 -20.30 23.79 -19.76
N CYS A 629 -19.48 24.11 -20.75
CA CYS A 629 -19.41 23.40 -22.03
C CYS A 629 -18.52 22.14 -21.98
N THR A 630 -17.68 22.00 -20.94
CA THR A 630 -16.66 20.95 -20.83
C THR A 630 -17.22 19.52 -20.86
N VAL A 631 -18.35 19.27 -20.19
CA VAL A 631 -18.94 17.92 -20.10
C VAL A 631 -19.57 17.50 -21.43
N LEU A 632 -20.29 18.41 -22.09
CA LEU A 632 -20.92 18.16 -23.39
C LEU A 632 -19.86 18.01 -24.49
N GLU A 633 -18.80 18.84 -24.44
CA GLU A 633 -17.65 18.75 -25.33
C GLU A 633 -16.93 17.41 -25.17
N GLN A 634 -16.60 17.00 -23.94
CA GLN A 634 -15.96 15.70 -23.68
C GLN A 634 -16.82 14.53 -24.17
N TYR A 635 -18.12 14.57 -23.92
CA TYR A 635 -19.06 13.54 -24.40
C TYR A 635 -19.04 13.41 -25.93
N ILE A 636 -19.08 14.53 -26.67
CA ILE A 636 -19.09 14.51 -28.13
C ILE A 636 -17.71 14.10 -28.69
N CYS A 637 -16.63 14.71 -28.20
CA CYS A 637 -15.28 14.50 -28.72
C CYS A 637 -14.73 13.11 -28.39
N LEU A 638 -15.04 12.57 -27.21
CA LEU A 638 -14.54 11.26 -26.79
C LEU A 638 -15.57 10.17 -27.09
N THR A 639 -16.74 10.20 -26.46
CA THR A 639 -17.68 9.07 -26.49
C THR A 639 -18.40 8.94 -27.83
N VAL A 640 -19.01 10.02 -28.34
CA VAL A 640 -19.75 9.96 -29.63
C VAL A 640 -18.81 9.65 -30.78
N THR A 641 -17.65 10.30 -30.81
CA THR A 641 -16.65 10.10 -31.87
C THR A 641 -16.14 8.66 -31.88
N GLU A 642 -15.82 8.08 -30.72
CA GLU A 642 -15.37 6.69 -30.61
C GLU A 642 -16.46 5.71 -31.09
N ILE A 643 -17.72 5.94 -30.72
CA ILE A 643 -18.85 5.13 -31.20
C ILE A 643 -18.96 5.18 -32.72
N LEU A 644 -18.91 6.37 -33.32
CA LEU A 644 -19.01 6.52 -34.77
C LEU A 644 -17.84 5.81 -35.47
N LEU A 645 -16.61 5.98 -34.97
CA LEU A 645 -15.44 5.28 -35.52
C LEU A 645 -15.63 3.77 -35.49
N LYS A 646 -15.94 3.19 -34.32
CA LYS A 646 -16.12 1.74 -34.16
C LYS A 646 -17.31 1.18 -34.94
N PHE A 647 -18.40 1.93 -35.00
CA PHE A 647 -19.58 1.55 -35.76
C PHE A 647 -19.29 1.45 -37.26
N PHE A 648 -18.45 2.34 -37.80
CA PHE A 648 -18.10 2.33 -39.23
C PHE A 648 -16.86 1.49 -39.58
N GLU A 649 -16.03 1.10 -38.61
CA GLU A 649 -14.88 0.19 -38.81
C GLU A 649 -15.30 -1.26 -39.12
N LYS A 650 -16.44 -1.75 -38.61
CA LYS A 650 -16.88 -3.13 -38.86
C LYS A 650 -17.35 -3.32 -40.32
N PRO A 651 -16.87 -4.35 -41.06
CA PRO A 651 -17.10 -4.52 -42.51
C PRO A 651 -18.53 -4.94 -42.93
N TYR A 652 -19.56 -4.67 -42.13
CA TYR A 652 -20.95 -5.10 -42.37
C TYR A 652 -21.89 -4.03 -42.96
N SER A 653 -21.35 -2.92 -43.47
CA SER A 653 -22.11 -1.81 -44.06
C SER A 653 -22.83 -2.14 -45.38
N GLN A 654 -22.79 -3.38 -45.89
CA GLN A 654 -23.50 -3.76 -47.12
C GLN A 654 -24.96 -4.18 -46.94
N GLN A 655 -25.47 -4.41 -45.72
CA GLN A 655 -26.89 -4.77 -45.52
C GLN A 655 -27.75 -3.69 -44.84
N ALA A 656 -27.16 -2.65 -44.29
CA ALA A 656 -27.91 -1.53 -43.75
C ALA A 656 -28.25 -0.54 -44.87
N LYS A 657 -29.47 -0.61 -45.42
CA LYS A 657 -30.07 0.47 -46.24
C LYS A 657 -30.31 1.72 -45.37
N VAL A 658 -29.25 2.36 -44.86
CA VAL A 658 -29.30 3.65 -44.16
C VAL A 658 -29.24 4.77 -45.22
N GLY A 659 -30.19 4.75 -46.16
CA GLY A 659 -30.18 5.66 -47.31
C GLY A 659 -30.73 7.07 -47.03
N ARG A 660 -31.42 7.29 -45.91
CA ARG A 660 -32.03 8.60 -45.60
C ARG A 660 -31.35 9.36 -44.45
N ALA A 661 -30.93 8.67 -43.39
CA ALA A 661 -30.23 9.31 -42.27
C ALA A 661 -28.79 9.75 -42.63
N MET A 662 -28.06 8.95 -43.42
CA MET A 662 -26.70 9.29 -43.88
C MET A 662 -26.67 10.57 -44.73
N ALA A 663 -27.71 10.81 -45.53
CA ALA A 663 -27.81 12.03 -46.32
C ALA A 663 -27.94 13.25 -45.39
N SER A 664 -28.78 13.17 -44.34
CA SER A 664 -28.95 14.26 -43.38
C SER A 664 -27.69 14.53 -42.55
N PHE A 665 -27.00 13.49 -42.06
CA PHE A 665 -25.82 13.66 -41.20
C PHE A 665 -24.61 14.21 -41.98
N LYS A 666 -24.34 13.70 -43.20
CA LYS A 666 -23.29 14.26 -44.07
C LYS A 666 -23.61 15.68 -44.53
N TYR A 667 -24.87 16.00 -44.82
CA TYR A 667 -25.27 17.31 -45.30
C TYR A 667 -25.18 18.38 -44.19
N ASN A 668 -25.58 18.05 -42.97
CA ASN A 668 -25.54 18.99 -41.84
C ASN A 668 -24.15 19.12 -41.19
N ALA A 669 -23.31 18.09 -41.18
CA ALA A 669 -22.00 18.14 -40.52
C ALA A 669 -20.87 18.71 -41.41
N VAL A 670 -21.00 18.64 -42.75
CA VAL A 670 -19.90 19.02 -43.68
C VAL A 670 -20.21 20.28 -44.50
N LEU A 671 -21.48 20.69 -44.66
CA LEU A 671 -21.86 21.75 -45.61
C LEU A 671 -22.69 22.89 -45.00
N GLY A 672 -22.59 23.12 -43.69
CA GLY A 672 -23.22 24.27 -43.01
C GLY A 672 -22.61 25.63 -43.35
N HIS A 673 -21.53 25.69 -44.15
CA HIS A 673 -21.04 26.94 -44.74
C HIS A 673 -21.63 27.10 -46.15
N PRO A 674 -22.42 28.16 -46.43
CA PRO A 674 -22.67 28.54 -47.80
C PRO A 674 -21.33 29.06 -48.37
N LEU A 675 -20.70 28.25 -49.21
CA LEU A 675 -19.76 28.76 -50.21
C LEU A 675 -20.56 29.61 -51.18
N GLY A 676 -20.66 30.91 -50.90
CA GLY A 676 -21.35 31.88 -51.73
C GLY A 676 -21.02 33.31 -51.29
N SER A 677 -20.20 33.97 -52.13
CA SER A 677 -19.64 35.33 -52.11
C SER A 677 -18.60 35.66 -51.06
#